data_AF-K4R9L5-F1
#
_entry.id   AF-K4R9L5-F1
#
_cell.length_a   1.000
_cell.length_b   1.000
_cell.length_c   1.000
_cell.angle_alpha   90.00
_cell.angle_beta   90.00
_cell.angle_gamma   90.00
#
_symmetry.space_group_name_H-M   'P 1'
#
loop_
_entity.id
_entity.type
_entity.pdbx_description
1 polymer ?
#
loop_
_entity_poly.entity_id
_entity_poly.type
_entity_poly.pdbx_seq_one_letter_code
_entity_poly.pdbx_strand_id
1 'polypeptide(L)'
;MPTENELFNAVDALLEQVAQDDLPPPAERKRLREAAGLSQAQVAKVTATRREAVGNWESGKTEPRPPQRAAYARLLDGLAARFPAPEPTTDSEPAVPETFTAPAPPAAPSVPAAAKPPAHPSTSTRPTSTSRRPAAKKPVTKTAQSTAAVTDARFENGPLAVVDCEDEQVSAYCVGGLVLDVPAKSIPALVDWTLREAKLGAPKLSGPGKDADPLIVLTPSALERYGLPVTLTEEERLAGRLPEGHKVIKQLVRAEWKLTKRGFGPWARIYRPATGSERACVQLCIPSWNALDTRHWGEAGQLPPAELARVLGVYASRVMTPRGSTAVTGLELMTALHPATRASEPDATGKRHSEHNPGSLGKDAIDPMNWPPCEVPDGHPVLKDMPRFHVRGPAEKLFEEAYDWARPMTDAECTLRHLVGIDVNMAFAAGANGLNVGLGEATHVKSPVFDPKLPGSWLVDLSHVDLSKVKVGKDKWVELDASLLPSPFTPKGERPEGPAWYATPTVAYAVELGYEVRPTEAWVRYENGRYLDGWYNRLRDAYLATMADLGVDADLAPADFLAAMDGYKARDPELAIVVSAVKATVKGGLGKLRERPRGEGWRPGEPWRALSRPTWRPDIRAAVISRTRINLHRKIVKHAAFTGQYPIAILSDCVVYAAGGPTPLDFLPYREGKPLPGGFKLGINPGLVKWEGTQDVLWGEEVRERFTAPELNLARYIKDGTVTDVDNGE
;
A
#
# COMPACT_ATOMS: atom_id res chain seq x y z
N MET A 1 -55.27 -20.67 -5.25
CA MET A 1 -55.58 -20.62 -3.81
C MET A 1 -54.33 -21.07 -3.10
N PRO A 2 -53.80 -20.30 -2.13
CA PRO A 2 -52.64 -20.74 -1.37
C PRO A 2 -52.93 -22.08 -0.70
N THR A 3 -51.93 -22.94 -0.65
CA THR A 3 -52.03 -24.26 -0.03
C THR A 3 -52.13 -24.12 1.49
N GLU A 4 -52.71 -25.12 2.14
CA GLU A 4 -52.87 -25.16 3.60
C GLU A 4 -51.53 -24.96 4.34
N ASN A 5 -50.44 -25.55 3.83
CA ASN A 5 -49.09 -25.34 4.35
C ASN A 5 -48.57 -23.90 4.17
N GLU A 6 -48.91 -23.23 3.07
CA GLU A 6 -48.51 -21.83 2.85
C GLU A 6 -49.25 -20.88 3.79
N LEU A 7 -50.52 -21.18 4.09
CA LEU A 7 -51.31 -20.42 5.06
C LEU A 7 -50.83 -20.67 6.50
N PHE A 8 -50.49 -21.92 6.86
CA PHE A 8 -49.89 -22.21 8.17
C PHE A 8 -48.53 -21.54 8.35
N ASN A 9 -47.65 -21.56 7.34
CA ASN A 9 -46.37 -20.86 7.40
C ASN A 9 -46.52 -19.33 7.52
N ALA A 10 -47.54 -18.74 6.88
CA ALA A 10 -47.82 -17.31 7.00
C ALA A 10 -48.40 -16.94 8.38
N VAL A 11 -49.22 -17.81 8.96
CA VAL A 11 -49.75 -17.65 10.34
C VAL A 11 -48.63 -17.83 11.36
N ASP A 12 -47.75 -18.81 11.20
CA ASP A 12 -46.59 -19.02 12.07
C ASP A 12 -45.61 -17.84 11.99
N ALA A 13 -45.35 -17.30 10.80
CA ALA A 13 -44.53 -16.10 10.63
C ALA A 13 -45.17 -14.85 11.28
N LEU A 14 -46.50 -14.75 11.28
CA LEU A 14 -47.23 -13.65 11.92
C LEU A 14 -47.27 -13.80 13.45
N LEU A 15 -47.45 -15.02 13.97
CA LEU A 15 -47.39 -15.32 15.40
C LEU A 15 -45.97 -15.13 15.95
N GLU A 16 -44.94 -15.43 15.16
CA GLU A 16 -43.52 -15.17 15.49
C GLU A 16 -43.16 -13.68 15.45
N GLN A 17 -43.91 -12.86 14.70
CA GLN A 17 -43.84 -11.40 14.75
C GLN A 17 -44.50 -10.81 16.00
N VAL A 18 -45.60 -11.41 16.48
CA VAL A 18 -46.37 -10.91 17.66
C VAL A 18 -45.73 -11.32 18.99
N ALA A 19 -44.92 -12.38 19.03
CA ALA A 19 -44.24 -12.87 20.24
C ALA A 19 -42.91 -12.17 20.57
N GLN A 20 -42.61 -11.02 19.95
CA GLN A 20 -41.35 -10.30 20.16
C GLN A 20 -41.47 -9.29 21.31
N ASP A 21 -40.90 -9.62 22.47
CA ASP A 21 -40.44 -8.59 23.40
C ASP A 21 -39.24 -7.88 22.74
N ASP A 22 -39.34 -6.56 22.58
CA ASP A 22 -38.33 -5.74 21.91
C ASP A 22 -36.99 -5.82 22.65
N LEU A 23 -35.97 -6.36 21.97
CA LEU A 23 -34.60 -6.32 22.48
C LEU A 23 -34.08 -4.88 22.44
N PRO A 24 -33.35 -4.40 23.48
CA PRO A 24 -32.69 -3.11 23.45
C PRO A 24 -31.81 -2.91 22.21
N PRO A 25 -31.51 -1.68 21.76
CA PRO A 25 -30.63 -1.44 20.61
C PRO A 25 -29.24 -2.09 20.79
N PRO A 26 -28.55 -2.51 19.72
CA PRO A 26 -27.27 -3.25 19.83
C PRO A 26 -26.20 -2.60 20.72
N ALA A 27 -26.09 -1.26 20.65
CA ALA A 27 -25.19 -0.50 21.50
C ALA A 27 -25.51 -0.63 22.99
N GLU A 28 -26.81 -0.68 23.33
CA GLU A 28 -27.28 -0.85 24.71
C GLU A 28 -27.03 -2.28 25.21
N ARG A 29 -27.19 -3.29 24.34
CA ARG A 29 -26.85 -4.69 24.66
C ARG A 29 -25.38 -4.80 25.07
N LYS A 30 -24.48 -4.15 24.31
CA LYS A 30 -23.05 -4.11 24.60
C LYS A 30 -22.75 -3.36 25.90
N ARG A 31 -23.35 -2.18 26.10
CA ARG A 31 -23.21 -1.36 27.32
C ARG A 31 -23.58 -2.16 28.57
N LEU A 32 -24.74 -2.82 28.55
CA LEU A 32 -25.24 -3.61 29.69
C LEU A 32 -24.31 -4.78 30.03
N ARG A 33 -23.79 -5.47 29.00
CA ARG A 33 -22.80 -6.54 29.20
C ARG A 33 -21.52 -6.02 29.82
N GLU A 34 -20.99 -4.90 29.31
CA GLU A 34 -19.74 -4.31 29.76
C GLU A 34 -19.85 -3.72 31.17
N ALA A 35 -20.96 -3.05 31.48
CA ALA A 35 -21.27 -2.57 32.82
C ALA A 35 -21.33 -3.71 33.85
N ALA A 36 -21.77 -4.89 33.43
CA ALA A 36 -21.80 -6.10 34.25
C ALA A 36 -20.47 -6.86 34.33
N GLY A 37 -19.41 -6.40 33.64
CA GLY A 37 -18.12 -7.08 33.57
C GLY A 37 -18.16 -8.45 32.88
N LEU A 38 -19.20 -8.72 32.09
CA LEU A 38 -19.38 -10.01 31.42
C LEU A 38 -18.64 -10.04 30.07
N SER A 39 -17.93 -11.13 29.78
CA SER A 39 -17.38 -11.38 28.45
C SER A 39 -18.46 -11.93 27.51
N GLN A 40 -18.29 -11.69 26.20
CA GLN A 40 -19.17 -12.31 25.18
C GLN A 40 -19.15 -13.84 25.24
N ALA A 41 -18.04 -14.44 25.69
CA ALA A 41 -17.93 -15.89 25.86
C ALA A 41 -18.79 -16.41 27.02
N GLN A 42 -18.90 -15.65 28.13
CA GLN A 42 -19.79 -16.00 29.24
C GLN A 42 -21.26 -15.91 28.84
N VAL A 43 -21.64 -14.87 28.10
CA VAL A 43 -22.99 -14.72 27.55
C VAL A 43 -23.30 -15.88 26.59
N ALA A 44 -22.35 -16.18 25.69
CA ALA A 44 -22.51 -17.24 24.70
C ALA A 44 -22.69 -18.61 25.34
N LYS A 45 -21.97 -18.90 26.42
CA LYS A 45 -22.10 -20.13 27.21
C LYS A 45 -23.49 -20.29 27.83
N VAL A 46 -24.06 -19.21 28.38
CA VAL A 46 -25.40 -19.23 29.00
C VAL A 46 -26.50 -19.35 27.95
N THR A 47 -26.34 -18.69 26.80
CA THR A 47 -27.31 -18.77 25.68
C THR A 47 -27.05 -19.95 24.74
N ALA A 48 -26.14 -20.88 25.09
CA ALA A 48 -25.73 -22.03 24.28
C ALA A 48 -25.44 -21.69 22.80
N THR A 49 -24.68 -20.63 22.57
CA THR A 49 -24.27 -20.15 21.24
C THR A 49 -22.76 -19.95 21.17
N ARG A 50 -22.27 -19.56 20.00
CA ARG A 50 -20.87 -19.19 19.78
C ARG A 50 -20.62 -17.72 20.10
N ARG A 51 -19.43 -17.40 20.61
CA ARG A 51 -19.02 -16.02 20.99
C ARG A 51 -19.31 -15.00 19.88
N GLU A 52 -19.01 -15.37 18.65
CA GLU A 52 -19.24 -14.56 17.44
C GLU A 52 -20.70 -14.19 17.25
N ALA A 53 -21.64 -15.07 17.59
CA ALA A 53 -23.06 -14.81 17.45
C ALA A 53 -23.49 -13.68 18.41
N VAL A 54 -23.01 -13.71 19.66
CA VAL A 54 -23.23 -12.62 20.62
C VAL A 54 -22.60 -11.32 20.14
N GLY A 55 -21.38 -11.36 19.59
CA GLY A 55 -20.74 -10.21 18.98
C GLY A 55 -21.51 -9.64 17.78
N ASN A 56 -22.15 -10.50 16.99
CA ASN A 56 -23.02 -10.08 15.89
C ASN A 56 -24.37 -9.52 16.38
N TRP A 57 -24.90 -9.99 17.51
CA TRP A 57 -26.10 -9.43 18.16
C TRP A 57 -25.86 -8.04 18.75
N GLU A 58 -24.68 -7.83 19.34
CA GLU A 58 -24.25 -6.55 19.95
C GLU A 58 -23.79 -5.52 18.90
N SER A 59 -23.42 -5.96 17.69
CA SER A 59 -23.09 -5.06 16.56
C SER A 59 -24.24 -4.85 15.58
N GLY A 60 -25.39 -5.49 15.81
CA GLY A 60 -26.57 -5.41 14.93
C GLY A 60 -26.42 -6.14 13.59
N LYS A 61 -25.34 -6.90 13.39
CA LYS A 61 -25.10 -7.67 12.16
C LYS A 61 -26.11 -8.81 11.97
N THR A 62 -26.55 -9.41 13.08
CA THR A 62 -27.61 -10.43 13.09
C THR A 62 -28.43 -10.29 14.36
N GLU A 63 -29.69 -10.71 14.34
CA GLU A 63 -30.54 -10.82 15.54
C GLU A 63 -30.53 -12.26 16.09
N PRO A 64 -30.65 -12.45 17.42
CA PRO A 64 -30.84 -13.78 18.00
C PRO A 64 -32.18 -14.37 17.56
N ARG A 65 -32.18 -15.67 17.21
CA ARG A 65 -33.37 -16.45 16.88
C ARG A 65 -33.86 -17.25 18.10
N PRO A 66 -35.13 -17.70 18.14
CA PRO A 66 -35.58 -18.65 19.15
C PRO A 66 -34.78 -19.98 19.06
N PRO A 67 -34.47 -20.64 20.20
CA PRO A 67 -34.79 -20.29 21.58
C PRO A 67 -33.79 -19.31 22.25
N GLN A 68 -32.65 -19.01 21.62
CA GLN A 68 -31.59 -18.19 22.23
C GLN A 68 -32.02 -16.73 22.48
N ARG A 69 -32.94 -16.19 21.67
CA ARG A 69 -33.51 -14.84 21.83
C ARG A 69 -34.14 -14.63 23.21
N ALA A 70 -34.95 -15.57 23.68
CA ALA A 70 -35.64 -15.45 24.97
C ALA A 70 -34.66 -15.47 26.15
N ALA A 71 -33.65 -16.35 26.09
CA ALA A 71 -32.60 -16.40 27.12
C ALA A 71 -31.76 -15.11 27.14
N TYR A 72 -31.48 -14.54 25.97
CA TYR A 72 -30.71 -13.31 25.83
C TYR A 72 -31.51 -12.07 26.26
N ALA A 73 -32.79 -11.97 25.90
CA ALA A 73 -33.69 -10.90 26.36
C ALA A 73 -33.76 -10.88 27.90
N ARG A 74 -34.03 -12.02 28.53
CA ARG A 74 -34.10 -12.14 30.00
C ARG A 74 -32.79 -11.76 30.70
N LEU A 75 -31.65 -12.07 30.09
CA LEU A 75 -30.36 -11.63 30.60
C LEU A 75 -30.23 -10.11 30.53
N LEU A 76 -30.56 -9.50 29.38
CA LEU A 76 -30.47 -8.05 29.18
C LEU A 76 -31.42 -7.28 30.09
N ASP A 77 -32.64 -7.74 30.31
CA ASP A 77 -33.58 -7.13 31.26
C ASP A 77 -33.04 -7.14 32.69
N GLY A 78 -32.46 -8.27 33.11
CA GLY A 78 -31.82 -8.41 34.41
C GLY A 78 -30.60 -7.51 34.58
N LEU A 79 -29.87 -7.23 33.49
CA LEU A 79 -28.75 -6.29 33.50
C LEU A 79 -29.24 -4.84 33.49
N ALA A 80 -30.27 -4.51 32.71
CA ALA A 80 -30.84 -3.17 32.65
C ALA A 80 -31.40 -2.71 34.01
N ALA A 81 -32.03 -3.62 34.76
CA ALA A 81 -32.50 -3.35 36.11
C ALA A 81 -31.36 -3.07 37.12
N ARG A 82 -30.16 -3.59 36.87
CA ARG A 82 -28.98 -3.41 37.75
C ARG A 82 -28.07 -2.26 37.31
N PHE A 83 -28.11 -1.91 36.03
CA PHE A 83 -27.26 -0.90 35.40
C PHE A 83 -28.10 0.08 34.57
N PRO A 84 -28.96 0.91 35.21
CA PRO A 84 -29.78 1.88 34.49
C PRO A 84 -28.90 2.87 33.70
N ALA A 85 -29.40 3.35 32.56
CA ALA A 85 -28.70 4.36 31.77
C ALA A 85 -28.73 5.73 32.49
N PRO A 86 -27.64 6.52 32.47
CA PRO A 86 -27.66 7.88 33.00
C PRO A 86 -28.56 8.78 32.12
N GLU A 87 -29.43 9.57 32.75
CA GLU A 87 -30.28 10.53 32.03
C GLU A 87 -29.44 11.61 31.32
N PRO A 88 -29.80 12.00 30.08
CA PRO A 88 -29.10 13.04 29.36
C PRO A 88 -29.38 14.40 30.01
N THR A 89 -28.36 15.00 30.63
CA THR A 89 -28.42 16.37 31.14
C THR A 89 -28.03 17.35 30.04
N THR A 90 -28.92 18.30 29.79
CA THR A 90 -28.80 19.46 28.92
C THR A 90 -27.77 20.48 29.45
N ASP A 91 -26.96 21.03 28.53
CA ASP A 91 -26.22 22.30 28.53
C ASP A 91 -25.62 22.86 29.84
N SER A 92 -24.30 23.06 29.87
CA SER A 92 -23.61 24.28 30.33
C SER A 92 -22.09 24.23 30.08
N GLU A 93 -21.54 25.35 29.60
CA GLU A 93 -20.10 25.69 29.42
C GLU A 93 -19.27 25.69 30.73
N PRO A 94 -17.92 25.75 30.68
CA PRO A 94 -17.03 25.13 31.66
C PRO A 94 -16.71 26.01 32.88
N ALA A 95 -16.53 25.35 34.03
CA ALA A 95 -15.91 25.92 35.22
C ALA A 95 -14.68 25.08 35.64
N VAL A 96 -13.54 25.76 35.71
CA VAL A 96 -12.27 25.35 36.31
C VAL A 96 -12.41 24.99 37.80
N PRO A 97 -11.59 24.05 38.30
CA PRO A 97 -11.09 24.15 39.66
C PRO A 97 -9.56 24.19 39.73
N GLU A 98 -9.10 25.08 40.60
CA GLU A 98 -7.73 25.37 40.99
C GLU A 98 -7.13 24.34 41.97
N THR A 99 -5.79 24.22 41.84
CA THR A 99 -4.77 23.95 42.88
C THR A 99 -4.59 22.52 43.43
N PHE A 100 -3.45 21.92 43.04
CA PHE A 100 -2.55 21.24 43.98
C PHE A 100 -1.08 21.51 43.60
N THR A 101 -0.34 22.09 44.55
CA THR A 101 1.07 22.51 44.48
C THR A 101 2.04 21.40 44.88
N ALA A 102 3.16 21.25 44.16
CA ALA A 102 4.40 20.62 44.63
C ALA A 102 5.64 21.24 43.93
N PRO A 103 6.83 21.27 44.56
CA PRO A 103 7.80 22.36 44.40
C PRO A 103 8.88 22.16 43.32
N ALA A 104 9.40 23.30 42.83
CA ALA A 104 10.40 23.46 41.77
C ALA A 104 11.86 23.25 42.23
N PRO A 105 12.76 22.76 41.35
CA PRO A 105 14.20 22.86 41.52
C PRO A 105 14.77 24.18 40.93
N PRO A 106 15.87 24.73 41.49
CA PRO A 106 16.34 26.10 41.24
C PRO A 106 17.23 26.23 39.98
N ALA A 107 17.23 27.42 39.38
CA ALA A 107 18.08 27.80 38.25
C ALA A 107 19.28 28.67 38.68
N ALA A 108 20.45 28.24 38.19
CA ALA A 108 21.66 28.97 37.75
C ALA A 108 22.41 29.97 38.66
N PRO A 109 23.73 30.06 38.44
CA PRO A 109 24.36 31.36 38.28
C PRO A 109 25.11 31.50 36.95
N SER A 110 25.06 32.70 36.40
CA SER A 110 25.70 33.20 35.18
C SER A 110 27.00 33.96 35.50
N VAL A 111 28.02 33.84 34.62
CA VAL A 111 28.99 34.87 34.11
C VAL A 111 30.25 34.17 33.53
N PRO A 112 31.11 34.83 32.71
CA PRO A 112 30.89 35.86 31.67
C PRO A 112 31.65 35.54 30.34
N ALA A 113 31.41 36.35 29.31
CA ALA A 113 32.10 36.32 28.01
C ALA A 113 33.54 36.88 28.06
N ALA A 114 34.49 36.23 27.36
CA ALA A 114 35.73 36.85 26.88
C ALA A 114 36.44 36.06 25.76
N ALA A 115 36.76 36.81 24.69
CA ALA A 115 37.99 36.79 23.86
C ALA A 115 38.40 35.56 22.99
N LYS A 116 38.44 35.80 21.66
CA LYS A 116 39.38 35.21 20.68
C LYS A 116 40.83 35.65 21.01
N PRO A 117 41.87 34.82 20.75
CA PRO A 117 42.69 34.91 19.50
C PRO A 117 43.45 33.58 19.17
N PRO A 118 44.48 33.55 18.28
CA PRO A 118 44.50 33.87 16.85
C PRO A 118 44.93 32.66 15.97
N ALA A 119 44.79 32.83 14.66
CA ALA A 119 45.37 31.98 13.61
C ALA A 119 46.86 32.30 13.40
N HIS A 120 47.68 31.30 13.02
CA HIS A 120 48.89 31.35 12.16
C HIS A 120 49.43 29.90 11.93
N PRO A 121 50.34 29.63 10.99
CA PRO A 121 50.13 29.58 9.55
C PRO A 121 50.50 28.20 8.95
N SER A 122 50.16 28.05 7.68
CA SER A 122 50.48 26.93 6.80
C SER A 122 51.98 26.75 6.55
N THR A 123 52.44 25.48 6.57
CA THR A 123 53.69 25.05 5.93
C THR A 123 53.43 23.90 4.96
N SER A 124 53.87 24.14 3.74
CA SER A 124 53.94 23.26 2.58
C SER A 124 54.81 22.03 2.81
N THR A 125 54.35 20.85 2.38
CA THR A 125 55.21 19.87 1.69
C THR A 125 54.40 19.05 0.67
N ARG A 126 54.92 19.01 -0.55
CA ARG A 126 54.49 18.22 -1.72
C ARG A 126 55.54 17.11 -1.94
N PRO A 127 55.16 15.95 -2.50
CA PRO A 127 55.65 15.53 -3.83
C PRO A 127 54.48 15.09 -4.73
N THR A 128 54.28 15.59 -5.98
CA THR A 128 54.74 15.02 -7.28
C THR A 128 54.54 13.50 -7.39
N SER A 129 53.79 12.93 -8.34
CA SER A 129 53.93 13.05 -9.81
C SER A 129 52.73 12.43 -10.58
N THR A 130 52.15 13.15 -11.55
CA THR A 130 52.09 12.88 -13.02
C THR A 130 51.02 11.93 -13.59
N SER A 131 50.06 12.49 -14.37
CA SER A 131 49.75 12.15 -15.79
C SER A 131 48.37 12.76 -16.20
N ARG A 132 48.31 13.97 -16.81
CA ARG A 132 48.05 14.32 -18.23
C ARG A 132 46.74 13.74 -18.85
N ARG A 133 45.60 14.48 -18.81
CA ARG A 133 44.94 15.36 -19.85
C ARG A 133 43.86 14.61 -20.69
N PRO A 134 42.81 15.25 -21.30
CA PRO A 134 42.44 16.66 -21.33
C PRO A 134 40.95 17.03 -21.06
N ALA A 135 40.76 18.35 -21.01
CA ALA A 135 39.63 19.14 -20.54
C ALA A 135 38.38 19.16 -21.43
N ALA A 136 37.22 19.37 -20.78
CA ALA A 136 36.04 20.02 -21.36
C ALA A 136 35.52 21.10 -20.38
N LYS A 137 35.06 22.21 -20.96
CA LYS A 137 34.80 23.53 -20.34
C LYS A 137 33.65 23.51 -19.32
N LYS A 138 33.87 24.16 -18.16
CA LYS A 138 32.80 24.58 -17.23
C LYS A 138 32.09 25.82 -17.78
N PRO A 139 30.74 25.87 -17.78
CA PRO A 139 30.03 27.13 -17.72
C PRO A 139 29.67 27.49 -16.27
N VAL A 140 29.54 28.79 -16.08
CA VAL A 140 29.43 29.55 -14.84
C VAL A 140 28.07 29.32 -14.16
N THR A 141 28.12 29.25 -12.83
CA THR A 141 26.99 29.29 -11.90
C THR A 141 26.10 30.51 -12.13
N LYS A 142 24.88 30.28 -12.62
CA LYS A 142 23.76 31.21 -12.48
C LYS A 142 22.96 30.82 -11.25
N THR A 143 22.86 31.80 -10.35
CA THR A 143 21.94 31.90 -9.22
C THR A 143 20.55 31.36 -9.54
N ALA A 144 20.05 30.50 -8.67
CA ALA A 144 18.72 29.93 -8.70
C ALA A 144 17.66 31.04 -8.55
N GLN A 145 17.08 31.46 -9.67
CA GLN A 145 15.77 32.06 -9.69
C GLN A 145 14.75 30.91 -9.76
N SER A 146 13.84 30.92 -8.78
CA SER A 146 12.60 30.15 -8.75
C SER A 146 11.99 30.04 -10.15
N THR A 147 12.01 28.84 -10.72
CA THR A 147 11.24 28.53 -11.92
C THR A 147 9.79 28.32 -11.50
N ALA A 148 9.00 29.39 -11.56
CA ALA A 148 7.56 29.25 -11.72
C ALA A 148 7.32 28.30 -12.89
N ALA A 149 6.68 27.16 -12.63
CA ALA A 149 6.32 26.21 -13.66
C ALA A 149 5.49 26.96 -14.71
N VAL A 150 5.89 26.92 -15.97
CA VAL A 150 5.06 27.40 -17.08
C VAL A 150 3.83 26.48 -17.08
N THR A 151 2.73 26.95 -16.50
CA THR A 151 1.44 26.26 -16.51
C THR A 151 0.97 26.21 -17.95
N ASP A 152 0.75 25.00 -18.47
CA ASP A 152 0.12 24.79 -19.77
C ASP A 152 -1.27 25.45 -19.73
N ALA A 153 -1.49 26.48 -20.56
CA ALA A 153 -2.72 27.28 -20.53
C ALA A 153 -4.00 26.44 -20.74
N ARG A 154 -3.88 25.21 -21.27
CA ARG A 154 -4.99 24.26 -21.41
C ARG A 154 -5.47 23.70 -20.06
N PHE A 155 -4.60 23.69 -19.05
CA PHE A 155 -4.81 23.06 -17.74
C PHE A 155 -4.58 24.06 -16.59
N GLU A 156 -4.89 25.32 -16.84
CA GLU A 156 -4.65 26.45 -15.91
C GLU A 156 -5.25 26.22 -14.52
N ASN A 157 -6.41 25.55 -14.44
CA ASN A 157 -7.14 25.33 -13.19
C ASN A 157 -6.76 24.00 -12.51
N GLY A 158 -5.76 23.29 -13.06
CA GLY A 158 -5.18 22.08 -12.47
C GLY A 158 -5.89 20.78 -12.86
N PRO A 159 -5.52 19.65 -12.20
CA PRO A 159 -5.91 18.31 -12.63
C PRO A 159 -7.35 17.94 -12.32
N LEU A 160 -7.97 18.61 -11.35
CA LEU A 160 -9.25 18.23 -10.79
C LEU A 160 -10.00 19.41 -10.16
N ALA A 161 -11.30 19.22 -9.96
CA ALA A 161 -12.12 20.07 -9.11
C ALA A 161 -13.08 19.24 -8.25
N VAL A 162 -13.38 19.72 -7.05
CA VAL A 162 -14.46 19.21 -6.20
C VAL A 162 -15.69 20.07 -6.44
N VAL A 163 -16.76 19.47 -6.92
CA VAL A 163 -18.01 20.17 -7.23
C VAL A 163 -18.97 19.96 -6.07
N ASP A 164 -19.49 21.08 -5.58
CA ASP A 164 -20.40 21.17 -4.45
C ASP A 164 -21.59 22.08 -4.79
N CYS A 165 -22.69 21.94 -4.05
CA CYS A 165 -23.88 22.75 -4.22
C CYS A 165 -24.34 23.32 -2.87
N GLU A 166 -24.46 24.64 -2.79
CA GLU A 166 -24.96 25.39 -1.63
C GLU A 166 -25.99 26.41 -2.13
N ASP A 167 -27.17 26.48 -1.51
CA ASP A 167 -28.23 27.42 -1.88
C ASP A 167 -28.56 27.47 -3.39
N GLU A 168 -28.64 26.29 -4.03
CA GLU A 168 -28.81 26.08 -5.48
C GLU A 168 -27.66 26.56 -6.39
N GLN A 169 -26.67 27.25 -5.84
CA GLN A 169 -25.44 27.62 -6.53
C GLN A 169 -24.47 26.44 -6.54
N VAL A 170 -23.93 26.14 -7.73
CA VAL A 170 -22.95 25.06 -7.90
C VAL A 170 -21.58 25.67 -8.13
N SER A 171 -20.63 25.24 -7.29
CA SER A 171 -19.26 25.74 -7.29
C SER A 171 -18.28 24.59 -7.48
N ALA A 172 -17.20 24.83 -8.21
CA ALA A 172 -16.09 23.91 -8.40
C ALA A 172 -14.83 24.43 -7.70
N TYR A 173 -14.43 23.74 -6.63
CA TYR A 173 -13.23 24.02 -5.85
C TYR A 173 -12.03 23.35 -6.51
N CYS A 174 -11.16 24.18 -7.08
CA CYS A 174 -9.94 23.78 -7.77
C CYS A 174 -8.72 23.84 -6.84
N VAL A 175 -7.61 23.29 -7.31
CA VAL A 175 -6.33 23.36 -6.59
C VAL A 175 -5.88 24.82 -6.42
N GLY A 176 -5.21 25.12 -5.30
CA GLY A 176 -4.73 26.47 -5.02
C GLY A 176 -5.80 27.45 -4.53
N GLY A 177 -7.00 26.97 -4.17
CA GLY A 177 -8.07 27.78 -3.59
C GLY A 177 -8.93 28.52 -4.63
N LEU A 178 -8.75 28.25 -5.92
CA LEU A 178 -9.60 28.77 -6.98
C LEU A 178 -11.00 28.15 -6.90
N VAL A 179 -12.03 28.98 -6.99
CA VAL A 179 -13.43 28.54 -7.07
C VAL A 179 -14.04 29.02 -8.38
N LEU A 180 -14.66 28.11 -9.12
CA LEU A 180 -15.33 28.40 -10.40
C LEU A 180 -16.84 28.23 -10.25
N ASP A 181 -17.61 29.13 -10.85
CA ASP A 181 -19.05 28.92 -11.03
C ASP A 181 -19.31 27.81 -12.05
N VAL A 182 -20.25 26.92 -11.71
CA VAL A 182 -20.61 25.78 -12.57
C VAL A 182 -22.04 25.98 -13.10
N PRO A 183 -22.22 26.47 -14.35
CA PRO A 183 -23.55 26.70 -14.92
C PRO A 183 -24.28 25.41 -15.32
N ALA A 184 -23.59 24.27 -15.27
CA ALA A 184 -24.11 22.98 -15.70
C ALA A 184 -25.27 22.50 -14.81
N LYS A 185 -26.42 22.23 -15.43
CA LYS A 185 -27.65 21.74 -14.75
C LYS A 185 -27.85 20.23 -14.81
N SER A 186 -26.93 19.49 -15.43
CA SER A 186 -26.98 18.02 -15.58
C SER A 186 -25.58 17.44 -15.72
N ILE A 187 -25.40 16.14 -15.45
CA ILE A 187 -24.09 15.46 -15.62
C ILE A 187 -23.54 15.58 -17.05
N PRO A 188 -24.32 15.39 -18.15
CA PRO A 188 -23.79 15.63 -19.49
C PRO A 188 -23.28 17.07 -19.69
N ALA A 189 -24.03 18.06 -19.20
CA ALA A 189 -23.62 19.47 -19.28
C ALA A 189 -22.36 19.75 -18.43
N LEU A 190 -22.22 19.07 -17.29
CA LEU A 190 -21.04 19.17 -16.43
C LEU A 190 -19.80 18.61 -17.13
N VAL A 191 -19.95 17.49 -17.84
CA VAL A 191 -18.88 16.89 -18.65
C VAL A 191 -18.48 17.82 -19.79
N ASP A 192 -19.44 18.43 -20.50
CA ASP A 192 -19.14 19.40 -21.57
C ASP A 192 -18.45 20.66 -21.02
N TRP A 193 -18.93 21.23 -19.91
CA TRP A 193 -18.29 22.38 -19.22
C TRP A 193 -16.86 22.04 -18.79
N THR A 194 -16.65 20.85 -18.21
CA THR A 194 -15.33 20.38 -17.76
C THR A 194 -14.31 20.38 -18.91
N LEU A 195 -14.73 19.95 -20.10
CA LEU A 195 -13.84 19.81 -21.26
C LEU A 195 -13.63 21.12 -22.04
N ARG A 196 -14.59 22.05 -22.00
CA ARG A 196 -14.58 23.26 -22.84
C ARG A 196 -14.20 24.54 -22.10
N GLU A 197 -14.58 24.64 -20.84
CA GLU A 197 -14.55 25.91 -20.09
C GLU A 197 -13.71 25.80 -18.82
N ALA A 198 -13.76 24.66 -18.12
CA ALA A 198 -13.13 24.51 -16.82
C ALA A 198 -11.60 24.50 -16.84
N LYS A 199 -10.96 24.33 -18.02
CA LYS A 199 -9.48 24.24 -18.17
C LYS A 199 -8.83 23.26 -17.18
N LEU A 200 -9.48 22.11 -16.99
CA LEU A 200 -9.01 21.05 -16.11
C LEU A 200 -8.27 19.96 -16.89
N GLY A 201 -7.24 19.40 -16.27
CA GLY A 201 -6.45 18.29 -16.80
C GLY A 201 -4.99 18.37 -16.33
N ALA A 202 -4.15 17.46 -16.84
CA ALA A 202 -2.72 17.56 -16.58
C ALA A 202 -1.91 17.16 -17.81
N PRO A 203 -0.72 17.76 -18.03
CA PRO A 203 0.13 17.41 -19.15
C PRO A 203 0.58 15.94 -19.04
N LYS A 204 0.83 15.33 -20.20
CA LYS A 204 1.38 13.97 -20.29
C LYS A 204 2.66 13.80 -19.47
N LEU A 205 2.77 12.65 -18.81
CA LEU A 205 3.95 12.30 -17.99
C LEU A 205 5.15 11.81 -18.81
N SER A 206 4.95 11.45 -20.07
CA SER A 206 6.00 10.96 -20.98
C SER A 206 5.76 11.50 -22.39
N GLY A 207 6.84 11.63 -23.18
CA GLY A 207 6.77 12.15 -24.55
C GLY A 207 5.75 11.42 -25.44
N PRO A 208 5.81 10.07 -25.55
CA PRO A 208 4.83 9.24 -26.24
C PRO A 208 3.47 9.13 -25.54
N GLY A 209 3.33 9.67 -24.33
CA GLY A 209 2.14 9.57 -23.50
C GLY A 209 1.01 10.49 -23.94
N LYS A 210 -0.05 10.51 -23.14
CA LYS A 210 -1.25 11.32 -23.34
C LYS A 210 -1.48 12.20 -22.14
N ASP A 211 -2.08 13.37 -22.38
CA ASP A 211 -2.54 14.24 -21.31
C ASP A 211 -3.54 13.48 -20.42
N ALA A 212 -3.48 13.77 -19.12
CA ALA A 212 -4.38 13.18 -18.14
C ALA A 212 -5.77 13.77 -18.30
N ASP A 213 -6.78 12.89 -18.27
CA ASP A 213 -8.17 13.31 -18.29
C ASP A 213 -8.48 14.11 -17.02
N PRO A 214 -9.28 15.19 -17.09
CA PRO A 214 -9.73 15.92 -15.91
C PRO A 214 -10.54 15.02 -14.97
N LEU A 215 -10.43 15.29 -13.68
CA LEU A 215 -11.18 14.62 -12.62
C LEU A 215 -12.18 15.58 -11.98
N ILE A 216 -13.45 15.19 -11.93
CA ILE A 216 -14.48 15.85 -11.14
C ILE A 216 -14.83 14.99 -9.94
N VAL A 217 -14.75 15.57 -8.75
CA VAL A 217 -15.15 14.93 -7.50
C VAL A 217 -16.52 15.49 -7.12
N LEU A 218 -17.51 14.64 -6.85
CA LEU A 218 -18.88 15.08 -6.52
C LEU A 218 -19.15 14.88 -5.03
N THR A 219 -19.50 15.96 -4.33
CA THR A 219 -19.96 15.91 -2.93
C THR A 219 -21.41 15.38 -2.85
N PRO A 220 -21.90 15.00 -1.65
CA PRO A 220 -23.30 14.61 -1.46
C PRO A 220 -24.32 15.61 -2.03
N SER A 221 -24.17 16.90 -1.76
CA SER A 221 -25.08 17.95 -2.25
C SER A 221 -25.04 18.07 -3.79
N ALA A 222 -23.86 17.93 -4.40
CA ALA A 222 -23.74 17.91 -5.86
C ALA A 222 -24.42 16.68 -6.47
N LEU A 223 -24.36 15.51 -5.82
CA LEU A 223 -25.07 14.32 -6.28
C LEU A 223 -26.58 14.57 -6.32
N GLU A 224 -27.16 15.12 -5.26
CA GLU A 224 -28.58 15.48 -5.18
C GLU A 224 -28.96 16.47 -6.28
N ARG A 225 -28.15 17.54 -6.43
CA ARG A 225 -28.33 18.57 -7.45
C ARG A 225 -28.39 18.00 -8.87
N TYR A 226 -27.63 16.93 -9.13
CA TYR A 226 -27.57 16.26 -10.43
C TYR A 226 -28.45 15.02 -10.57
N GLY A 227 -29.28 14.72 -9.56
CA GLY A 227 -30.20 13.59 -9.57
C GLY A 227 -29.50 12.23 -9.49
N LEU A 228 -28.40 12.16 -8.75
CA LEU A 228 -27.70 10.94 -8.36
C LEU A 228 -28.01 10.63 -6.88
N PRO A 229 -28.04 9.34 -6.49
CA PRO A 229 -28.23 8.99 -5.08
C PRO A 229 -26.97 9.33 -4.26
N VAL A 230 -27.16 9.89 -3.05
CA VAL A 230 -26.03 10.20 -2.15
C VAL A 230 -25.30 8.93 -1.71
N THR A 231 -26.05 7.87 -1.44
CA THR A 231 -25.56 6.54 -1.08
C THR A 231 -26.12 5.49 -2.02
N LEU A 232 -25.32 4.47 -2.35
CA LEU A 232 -25.80 3.32 -3.12
C LEU A 232 -26.68 2.42 -2.25
N THR A 233 -27.70 1.82 -2.85
CA THR A 233 -28.41 0.67 -2.24
C THR A 233 -27.47 -0.52 -2.10
N GLU A 234 -27.82 -1.50 -1.29
CA GLU A 234 -26.98 -2.70 -1.10
C GLU A 234 -26.74 -3.46 -2.42
N GLU A 235 -27.78 -3.59 -3.25
CA GLU A 235 -27.69 -4.22 -4.57
C GLU A 235 -26.73 -3.46 -5.50
N GLU A 236 -26.82 -2.13 -5.54
CA GLU A 236 -25.94 -1.27 -6.34
C GLU A 236 -24.50 -1.29 -5.81
N ARG A 237 -24.32 -1.36 -4.49
CA ARG A 237 -23.01 -1.47 -3.85
C ARG A 237 -22.34 -2.80 -4.19
N LEU A 238 -23.08 -3.90 -4.15
CA LEU A 238 -22.63 -5.22 -4.58
C LEU A 238 -22.32 -5.26 -6.08
N ALA A 239 -23.17 -4.64 -6.90
CA ALA A 239 -22.94 -4.50 -8.34
C ALA A 239 -21.77 -3.54 -8.67
N GLY A 240 -21.42 -2.65 -7.73
CA GLY A 240 -20.39 -1.61 -7.86
C GLY A 240 -20.75 -0.49 -8.85
N ARG A 241 -22.02 -0.32 -9.21
CA ARG A 241 -22.51 0.63 -10.23
C ARG A 241 -24.01 0.84 -10.15
N LEU A 242 -24.48 1.99 -10.65
CA LEU A 242 -25.90 2.24 -10.90
C LEU A 242 -26.45 1.36 -12.04
N PRO A 243 -27.77 1.02 -12.02
CA PRO A 243 -28.42 0.27 -13.09
C PRO A 243 -28.42 1.05 -14.41
N GLU A 244 -28.27 0.36 -15.55
CA GLU A 244 -28.23 0.99 -16.88
C GLU A 244 -29.49 1.82 -17.21
N GLY A 245 -30.62 1.49 -16.58
CA GLY A 245 -31.89 2.22 -16.71
C GLY A 245 -31.95 3.56 -15.96
N HIS A 246 -30.94 3.91 -15.16
CA HIS A 246 -30.91 5.13 -14.35
C HIS A 246 -31.01 6.39 -15.23
N LYS A 247 -31.74 7.41 -14.75
CA LYS A 247 -32.04 8.64 -15.51
C LYS A 247 -30.78 9.33 -16.05
N VAL A 248 -29.76 9.48 -15.20
CA VAL A 248 -28.47 10.11 -15.57
C VAL A 248 -27.76 9.32 -16.68
N ILE A 249 -27.79 7.99 -16.62
CA ILE A 249 -27.15 7.16 -17.65
C ILE A 249 -27.89 7.30 -18.99
N LYS A 250 -29.23 7.31 -18.97
CA LYS A 250 -30.04 7.59 -20.17
C LYS A 250 -29.74 8.96 -20.77
N GLN A 251 -29.54 9.99 -19.93
CA GLN A 251 -29.14 11.32 -20.38
C GLN A 251 -27.75 11.33 -21.04
N LEU A 252 -26.77 10.65 -20.44
CA LEU A 252 -25.43 10.50 -21.02
C LEU A 252 -25.49 9.82 -22.39
N VAL A 253 -26.23 8.70 -22.50
CA VAL A 253 -26.40 7.98 -23.78
C VAL A 253 -27.07 8.86 -24.83
N ARG A 254 -28.11 9.61 -24.46
CA ARG A 254 -28.78 10.56 -25.38
C ARG A 254 -27.85 11.68 -25.84
N ALA A 255 -26.92 12.11 -24.99
CA ALA A 255 -25.87 13.07 -25.32
C ALA A 255 -24.62 12.39 -25.94
N GLU A 256 -24.74 11.16 -26.42
CA GLU A 256 -23.70 10.39 -27.11
C GLU A 256 -22.43 10.12 -26.28
N TRP A 257 -22.54 10.24 -24.95
CA TRP A 257 -21.48 9.85 -24.03
C TRP A 257 -21.50 8.34 -23.77
N LYS A 258 -20.31 7.75 -23.66
CA LYS A 258 -20.12 6.33 -23.35
C LYS A 258 -19.52 6.17 -21.95
N LEU A 259 -19.90 5.06 -21.30
CA LEU A 259 -19.28 4.57 -20.07
C LEU A 259 -18.37 3.38 -20.39
N THR A 260 -17.42 3.11 -19.49
CA THR A 260 -16.66 1.85 -19.57
C THR A 260 -17.52 0.66 -19.17
N LYS A 261 -17.01 -0.56 -19.36
CA LYS A 261 -17.67 -1.80 -18.88
C LYS A 261 -17.94 -1.81 -17.37
N ARG A 262 -17.29 -0.94 -16.58
CA ARG A 262 -17.55 -0.79 -15.13
C ARG A 262 -18.82 0.01 -14.84
N GLY A 263 -19.40 0.69 -15.82
CA GLY A 263 -20.60 1.50 -15.65
C GLY A 263 -20.35 2.79 -14.87
N PHE A 264 -21.43 3.31 -14.27
CA PHE A 264 -21.43 4.51 -13.46
C PHE A 264 -21.39 4.10 -11.98
N GLY A 265 -20.19 4.02 -11.41
CA GLY A 265 -19.97 3.63 -10.01
C GLY A 265 -19.14 4.66 -9.24
N PRO A 266 -18.52 4.28 -8.10
CA PRO A 266 -17.74 5.20 -7.26
C PRO A 266 -16.63 5.93 -8.05
N TRP A 267 -16.09 5.23 -9.05
CA TRP A 267 -15.27 5.80 -10.10
C TRP A 267 -15.94 5.55 -11.45
N ALA A 268 -16.27 6.62 -12.17
CA ALA A 268 -16.84 6.54 -13.52
C ALA A 268 -15.93 7.22 -14.53
N ARG A 269 -15.88 6.65 -15.74
CA ARG A 269 -15.17 7.25 -16.87
C ARG A 269 -16.18 7.51 -17.98
N ILE A 270 -16.41 8.77 -18.28
CA ILE A 270 -17.34 9.25 -19.30
C ILE A 270 -16.51 9.72 -20.48
N TYR A 271 -16.76 9.18 -21.68
CA TYR A 271 -15.94 9.51 -22.84
C TYR A 271 -16.70 9.41 -24.16
N ARG A 272 -16.17 10.09 -25.19
CA ARG A 272 -16.49 9.82 -26.59
C ARG A 272 -15.29 9.15 -27.27
N PRO A 273 -15.49 8.29 -28.28
CA PRO A 273 -14.40 7.77 -29.10
C PRO A 273 -13.56 8.92 -29.64
N ALA A 274 -12.23 8.78 -29.60
CA ALA A 274 -11.34 9.84 -30.05
C ALA A 274 -11.49 10.09 -31.56
N THR A 275 -11.58 11.35 -31.96
CA THR A 275 -11.57 11.81 -33.34
C THR A 275 -10.19 12.38 -33.66
N GLY A 276 -9.37 11.61 -34.38
CA GLY A 276 -7.97 11.96 -34.58
C GLY A 276 -7.19 11.99 -33.26
N SER A 277 -6.58 13.13 -32.94
CA SER A 277 -5.86 13.37 -31.67
C SER A 277 -6.75 13.87 -30.53
N GLU A 278 -7.98 14.32 -30.83
CA GLU A 278 -8.87 14.90 -29.83
C GLU A 278 -9.50 13.81 -28.96
N ARG A 279 -9.32 13.94 -27.64
CA ARG A 279 -9.89 13.04 -26.64
C ARG A 279 -10.89 13.81 -25.80
N ALA A 280 -12.13 13.34 -25.80
CA ALA A 280 -13.17 13.83 -24.91
C ALA A 280 -13.40 12.78 -23.82
N CYS A 281 -12.85 13.02 -22.63
CA CYS A 281 -12.91 12.09 -21.51
C CYS A 281 -12.86 12.83 -20.18
N VAL A 282 -13.79 12.53 -19.26
CA VAL A 282 -13.82 13.05 -17.89
C VAL A 282 -13.89 11.86 -16.93
N GLN A 283 -13.10 11.92 -15.86
CA GLN A 283 -13.18 10.99 -14.74
C GLN A 283 -14.08 11.56 -13.65
N LEU A 284 -14.90 10.73 -13.02
CA LEU A 284 -15.67 11.07 -11.83
C LEU A 284 -15.16 10.28 -10.62
N CYS A 285 -15.11 10.95 -9.47
CA CYS A 285 -14.88 10.34 -8.16
C CYS A 285 -16.04 10.72 -7.23
N ILE A 286 -16.63 9.72 -6.57
CA ILE A 286 -17.79 9.91 -5.68
C ILE A 286 -17.44 9.38 -4.28
N PRO A 287 -16.92 10.22 -3.39
CA PRO A 287 -16.45 9.79 -2.06
C PRO A 287 -17.52 9.09 -1.23
N SER A 288 -18.78 9.56 -1.27
CA SER A 288 -19.90 8.96 -0.54
C SER A 288 -20.25 7.53 -1.00
N TRP A 289 -19.76 7.10 -2.17
CA TRP A 289 -19.86 5.72 -2.66
C TRP A 289 -18.58 4.92 -2.40
N ASN A 290 -17.75 5.36 -1.45
CA ASN A 290 -16.47 4.75 -1.09
C ASN A 290 -15.45 4.74 -2.24
N ALA A 291 -15.44 5.79 -3.07
CA ALA A 291 -14.40 5.98 -4.10
C ALA A 291 -13.01 6.17 -3.48
N LEU A 292 -12.95 6.83 -2.33
CA LEU A 292 -11.76 7.06 -1.52
C LEU A 292 -11.76 6.08 -0.34
N ASP A 293 -11.22 4.88 -0.57
CA ASP A 293 -11.12 3.82 0.44
C ASP A 293 -10.41 4.32 1.72
N THR A 294 -11.11 4.28 2.85
CA THR A 294 -10.65 4.85 4.14
C THR A 294 -9.34 4.23 4.63
N ARG A 295 -9.01 3.00 4.21
CA ARG A 295 -7.71 2.37 4.53
C ARG A 295 -6.51 3.10 3.91
N HIS A 296 -6.73 3.84 2.83
CA HIS A 296 -5.67 4.53 2.08
C HIS A 296 -5.82 6.04 2.11
N TRP A 297 -7.06 6.52 2.16
CA TRP A 297 -7.41 7.94 2.13
C TRP A 297 -7.89 8.49 3.47
N GLY A 298 -7.94 7.68 4.54
CA GLY A 298 -8.46 8.09 5.85
C GLY A 298 -9.85 8.69 5.73
N GLU A 299 -10.06 9.82 6.40
CA GLU A 299 -11.31 10.58 6.36
C GLU A 299 -11.39 11.59 5.20
N ALA A 300 -10.53 11.49 4.17
CA ALA A 300 -10.51 12.46 3.07
C ALA A 300 -11.88 12.66 2.42
N GLY A 301 -12.67 11.59 2.27
CA GLY A 301 -14.00 11.67 1.68
C GLY A 301 -15.02 12.49 2.48
N GLN A 302 -14.69 12.87 3.72
CA GLN A 302 -15.51 13.68 4.62
C GLN A 302 -14.97 15.11 4.78
N LEU A 303 -13.83 15.43 4.17
CA LEU A 303 -13.27 16.78 4.22
C LEU A 303 -14.18 17.76 3.47
N PRO A 304 -14.23 19.04 3.90
CA PRO A 304 -14.92 20.06 3.13
C PRO A 304 -14.28 20.22 1.73
N PRO A 305 -15.01 20.80 0.76
CA PRO A 305 -14.62 20.75 -0.66
C PRO A 305 -13.23 21.32 -0.96
N ALA A 306 -12.82 22.40 -0.28
CA ALA A 306 -11.53 23.05 -0.50
C ALA A 306 -10.37 22.19 0.01
N GLU A 307 -10.49 21.60 1.18
CA GLU A 307 -9.52 20.70 1.81
C GLU A 307 -9.41 19.39 1.01
N LEU A 308 -10.53 18.85 0.54
CA LEU A 308 -10.53 17.69 -0.36
C LEU A 308 -9.83 17.99 -1.69
N ALA A 309 -10.07 19.17 -2.27
CA ALA A 309 -9.36 19.63 -3.47
C ALA A 309 -7.85 19.78 -3.22
N ARG A 310 -7.45 20.27 -2.04
CA ARG A 310 -6.04 20.36 -1.61
C ARG A 310 -5.40 18.98 -1.54
N VAL A 311 -5.98 18.04 -0.78
CA VAL A 311 -5.44 16.69 -0.59
C VAL A 311 -5.27 15.95 -1.92
N LEU A 312 -6.32 15.93 -2.74
CA LEU A 312 -6.28 15.25 -4.03
C LEU A 312 -5.37 15.99 -5.02
N GLY A 313 -5.29 17.32 -4.95
CA GLY A 313 -4.42 18.15 -5.78
C GLY A 313 -2.93 17.93 -5.49
N VAL A 314 -2.55 17.87 -4.21
CA VAL A 314 -1.18 17.54 -3.79
C VAL A 314 -0.80 16.14 -4.28
N TYR A 315 -1.68 15.15 -4.08
CA TYR A 315 -1.45 13.81 -4.61
C TYR A 315 -1.32 13.82 -6.15
N ALA A 316 -2.21 14.52 -6.86
CA ALA A 316 -2.25 14.56 -8.32
C ALA A 316 -0.98 15.18 -8.92
N SER A 317 -0.51 16.28 -8.35
CA SER A 317 0.71 16.97 -8.80
C SER A 317 1.97 16.11 -8.61
N ARG A 318 2.04 15.36 -7.51
CA ARG A 318 3.19 14.52 -7.13
C ARG A 318 3.20 13.18 -7.85
N VAL A 319 2.05 12.52 -7.92
CA VAL A 319 1.91 11.16 -8.48
C VAL A 319 1.35 11.26 -9.89
N MET A 320 0.03 11.36 -10.00
CA MET A 320 -0.76 11.64 -11.18
C MET A 320 -2.20 11.89 -10.74
N THR A 321 -3.04 12.51 -11.58
CA THR A 321 -4.48 12.64 -11.31
C THR A 321 -5.06 11.27 -10.90
N PRO A 322 -5.68 11.15 -9.72
CA PRO A 322 -6.24 9.89 -9.24
C PRO A 322 -7.19 9.25 -10.25
N ARG A 323 -7.03 7.94 -10.48
CA ARG A 323 -7.90 7.16 -11.37
C ARG A 323 -8.21 5.81 -10.75
N GLY A 324 -9.44 5.64 -10.27
CA GLY A 324 -9.82 4.44 -9.52
C GLY A 324 -9.15 4.40 -8.15
N SER A 325 -9.10 3.21 -7.54
CA SER A 325 -8.35 3.03 -6.30
C SER A 325 -6.86 3.35 -6.47
N THR A 326 -6.14 3.57 -5.36
CA THR A 326 -4.66 3.75 -5.34
C THR A 326 -3.94 2.64 -6.11
N ALA A 327 -4.42 1.40 -6.00
CA ALA A 327 -3.91 0.26 -6.77
C ALA A 327 -4.07 0.42 -8.30
N VAL A 328 -5.23 0.93 -8.75
CA VAL A 328 -5.45 1.21 -10.18
C VAL A 328 -4.60 2.40 -10.62
N THR A 329 -4.52 3.45 -9.81
CA THR A 329 -3.67 4.61 -10.07
C THR A 329 -2.20 4.20 -10.23
N GLY A 330 -1.70 3.27 -9.40
CA GLY A 330 -0.33 2.76 -9.52
C GLY A 330 -0.06 2.03 -10.83
N LEU A 331 -1.04 1.27 -11.33
CA LEU A 331 -0.97 0.56 -12.63
C LEU A 331 -1.05 1.53 -13.82
N GLU A 332 -1.94 2.51 -13.71
CA GLU A 332 -2.10 3.57 -14.70
C GLU A 332 -0.85 4.45 -14.78
N LEU A 333 -0.15 4.67 -13.66
CA LEU A 333 1.12 5.38 -13.62
C LEU A 333 2.22 4.64 -14.40
N MET A 334 2.32 3.32 -14.24
CA MET A 334 3.27 2.51 -15.04
C MET A 334 3.00 2.67 -16.54
N THR A 335 1.73 2.60 -16.93
CA THR A 335 1.31 2.78 -18.33
C THR A 335 1.55 4.20 -18.84
N ALA A 336 1.32 5.22 -18.02
CA ALA A 336 1.52 6.62 -18.41
C ALA A 336 3.01 6.98 -18.61
N LEU A 337 3.89 6.37 -17.81
CA LEU A 337 5.33 6.56 -17.91
C LEU A 337 5.96 5.71 -19.02
N HIS A 338 5.38 4.55 -19.31
CA HIS A 338 5.80 3.66 -20.40
C HIS A 338 4.61 3.31 -21.31
N PRO A 339 4.12 4.27 -22.13
CA PRO A 339 3.03 4.03 -23.05
C PRO A 339 3.36 2.89 -24.01
N ALA A 340 2.36 2.08 -24.36
CA ALA A 340 2.52 0.93 -25.25
C ALA A 340 3.03 1.31 -26.65
N THR A 341 2.69 2.50 -27.12
CA THR A 341 3.02 2.95 -28.47
C THR A 341 3.61 4.35 -28.50
N ARG A 342 4.36 4.63 -29.55
CA ARG A 342 4.90 5.96 -29.89
C ARG A 342 4.57 6.29 -31.34
N ALA A 343 4.64 7.57 -31.69
CA ALA A 343 4.52 7.99 -33.08
C ALA A 343 5.83 7.71 -33.82
N SER A 344 5.74 7.11 -35.02
CA SER A 344 6.86 6.91 -35.93
C SER A 344 7.46 8.23 -36.40
N GLU A 345 8.58 8.15 -37.12
CA GLU A 345 8.98 9.23 -38.02
C GLU A 345 7.87 9.45 -39.09
N PRO A 346 7.68 10.69 -39.57
CA PRO A 346 6.75 10.95 -40.66
C PRO A 346 7.12 10.14 -41.91
N ASP A 347 6.13 9.52 -42.54
CA ASP A 347 6.31 8.86 -43.83
C ASP A 347 6.51 9.88 -44.98
N ALA A 348 6.62 9.40 -46.22
CA ALA A 348 6.79 10.24 -47.41
C ALA A 348 5.65 11.26 -47.63
N THR A 349 4.48 11.06 -47.00
CA THR A 349 3.32 11.97 -47.01
C THR A 349 3.28 12.89 -45.78
N GLY A 350 4.26 12.81 -44.89
CA GLY A 350 4.32 13.55 -43.63
C GLY A 350 3.45 12.94 -42.52
N LYS A 351 2.83 11.77 -42.74
CA LYS A 351 1.95 11.12 -41.77
C LYS A 351 2.76 10.23 -40.83
N ARG A 352 2.47 10.33 -39.53
CA ARG A 352 3.05 9.45 -38.50
C ARG A 352 2.12 8.28 -38.22
N HIS A 353 2.71 7.13 -37.95
CA HIS A 353 2.02 5.88 -37.61
C HIS A 353 2.28 5.50 -36.16
N SER A 354 1.41 4.67 -35.60
CA SER A 354 1.61 4.14 -34.24
C SER A 354 2.56 2.94 -34.31
N GLU A 355 3.67 3.00 -33.58
CA GLU A 355 4.66 1.93 -33.46
C GLU A 355 4.80 1.49 -32.00
N HIS A 356 5.33 0.28 -31.77
CA HIS A 356 5.68 -0.17 -30.42
C HIS A 356 6.69 0.79 -29.78
N ASN A 357 6.48 1.12 -28.51
CA ASN A 357 7.40 1.95 -27.75
C ASN A 357 8.43 1.07 -27.02
N PRO A 358 9.73 1.12 -27.39
CA PRO A 358 10.75 0.32 -26.74
C PRO A 358 10.79 0.54 -25.23
N GLY A 359 10.97 -0.53 -24.47
CA GLY A 359 10.94 -0.45 -23.00
C GLY A 359 9.53 -0.38 -22.39
N SER A 360 8.48 -0.67 -23.17
CA SER A 360 7.09 -0.79 -22.69
C SER A 360 6.63 -2.25 -22.75
N LEU A 361 5.48 -2.57 -22.13
CA LEU A 361 4.88 -3.90 -22.18
C LEU A 361 4.09 -4.17 -23.49
N GLY A 362 4.11 -3.24 -24.45
CA GLY A 362 3.28 -3.33 -25.64
C GLY A 362 1.79 -3.11 -25.36
N LYS A 363 0.98 -3.24 -26.42
CA LYS A 363 -0.46 -2.93 -26.39
C LYS A 363 -1.29 -4.15 -25.99
N ASP A 364 -0.83 -5.34 -26.35
CA ASP A 364 -1.59 -6.57 -26.26
C ASP A 364 -1.17 -7.35 -25.02
N ALA A 365 -2.14 -8.00 -24.38
CA ALA A 365 -1.85 -8.89 -23.27
C ALA A 365 -1.22 -10.19 -23.79
N ILE A 366 -0.34 -10.79 -22.99
CA ILE A 366 0.17 -12.14 -23.25
C ILE A 366 -1.03 -13.10 -23.20
N ASP A 367 -1.10 -14.01 -24.19
CA ASP A 367 -2.14 -15.04 -24.21
C ASP A 367 -2.13 -15.81 -22.88
N PRO A 368 -3.28 -15.96 -22.18
CA PRO A 368 -3.38 -16.77 -20.98
C PRO A 368 -2.76 -18.18 -21.08
N MET A 369 -2.68 -18.77 -22.28
CA MET A 369 -2.07 -20.08 -22.49
C MET A 369 -0.55 -20.04 -22.66
N ASN A 370 0.04 -18.88 -22.93
CA ASN A 370 1.49 -18.71 -23.14
C ASN A 370 2.26 -18.41 -21.84
N TRP A 371 1.57 -18.34 -20.70
CA TRP A 371 2.23 -18.09 -19.42
C TRP A 371 2.94 -19.33 -18.87
N PRO A 372 4.18 -19.20 -18.37
CA PRO A 372 4.85 -20.28 -17.64
C PRO A 372 3.98 -20.80 -16.49
N PRO A 373 3.72 -22.13 -16.40
CA PRO A 373 2.90 -22.70 -15.34
C PRO A 373 3.40 -22.34 -13.93
N CYS A 374 4.71 -22.21 -13.73
CA CYS A 374 5.31 -21.87 -12.44
C CYS A 374 5.05 -20.42 -11.99
N GLU A 375 4.74 -19.49 -12.91
CA GLU A 375 4.55 -18.07 -12.59
C GLU A 375 3.11 -17.72 -12.19
N VAL A 376 2.14 -18.52 -12.62
CA VAL A 376 0.72 -18.18 -12.51
C VAL A 376 0.09 -18.64 -11.18
N PRO A 377 -0.92 -17.93 -10.65
CA PRO A 377 -1.67 -18.41 -9.48
C PRO A 377 -2.47 -19.68 -9.78
N ASP A 378 -2.91 -20.37 -8.74
CA ASP A 378 -3.75 -21.57 -8.90
C ASP A 378 -5.07 -21.26 -9.58
N GLY A 379 -5.56 -22.21 -10.38
CA GLY A 379 -6.75 -22.07 -11.22
C GLY A 379 -6.58 -21.15 -12.45
N HIS A 380 -5.37 -20.72 -12.79
CA HIS A 380 -5.09 -20.07 -14.08
C HIS A 380 -5.45 -20.97 -15.28
N PRO A 381 -5.87 -20.43 -16.44
CA PRO A 381 -6.22 -21.23 -17.62
C PRO A 381 -5.18 -22.27 -18.06
N VAL A 382 -3.89 -21.92 -18.02
CA VAL A 382 -2.77 -22.86 -18.32
C VAL A 382 -2.71 -24.08 -17.38
N LEU A 383 -3.41 -24.03 -16.24
CA LEU A 383 -3.48 -25.11 -15.25
C LEU A 383 -4.81 -25.86 -15.29
N LYS A 384 -5.64 -25.67 -16.32
CA LYS A 384 -7.00 -26.23 -16.40
C LYS A 384 -7.03 -27.75 -16.21
N ASP A 385 -6.01 -28.46 -16.71
CA ASP A 385 -5.94 -29.92 -16.67
C ASP A 385 -5.24 -30.46 -15.40
N MET A 386 -4.89 -29.58 -14.45
CA MET A 386 -4.33 -30.02 -13.17
C MET A 386 -5.39 -30.75 -12.32
N PRO A 387 -5.01 -31.80 -11.56
CA PRO A 387 -5.94 -32.50 -10.70
C PRO A 387 -6.56 -31.56 -9.65
N ARG A 388 -7.87 -31.70 -9.42
CA ARG A 388 -8.69 -30.76 -8.62
C ARG A 388 -8.15 -30.50 -7.20
N PHE A 389 -7.51 -31.47 -6.58
CA PHE A 389 -6.99 -31.39 -5.21
C PHE A 389 -5.46 -31.38 -5.15
N HIS A 390 -4.78 -31.19 -6.29
CA HIS A 390 -3.33 -31.09 -6.32
C HIS A 390 -2.86 -29.76 -5.74
N VAL A 391 -2.03 -29.83 -4.71
CA VAL A 391 -1.39 -28.65 -4.11
C VAL A 391 0.01 -28.52 -4.71
N ARG A 392 0.21 -27.50 -5.55
CA ARG A 392 1.49 -27.28 -6.22
C ARG A 392 2.59 -26.94 -5.23
N GLY A 393 3.68 -27.69 -5.26
CA GLY A 393 4.87 -27.48 -4.42
C GLY A 393 5.89 -26.51 -5.04
N PRO A 394 7.01 -26.24 -4.33
CA PRO A 394 8.08 -25.34 -4.80
C PRO A 394 8.69 -25.72 -6.16
N ALA A 395 8.69 -27.01 -6.52
CA ALA A 395 9.14 -27.50 -7.82
C ALA A 395 8.16 -27.20 -8.97
N GLU A 396 6.95 -26.71 -8.69
CA GLU A 396 5.89 -26.48 -9.68
C GLU A 396 5.43 -25.01 -9.75
N LYS A 397 5.76 -24.20 -8.75
CA LYS A 397 5.25 -22.83 -8.59
C LYS A 397 6.28 -21.93 -7.92
N LEU A 398 6.33 -20.68 -8.35
CA LEU A 398 7.10 -19.62 -7.69
C LEU A 398 6.45 -19.21 -6.37
N PHE A 399 7.22 -19.29 -5.30
CA PHE A 399 6.86 -18.83 -3.95
C PHE A 399 7.60 -17.53 -3.58
N GLU A 400 7.68 -16.60 -4.52
CA GLU A 400 8.28 -15.28 -4.28
C GLU A 400 7.32 -14.36 -3.52
N GLU A 401 7.30 -14.52 -2.21
CA GLU A 401 6.56 -13.68 -1.26
C GLU A 401 7.52 -13.04 -0.23
N ALA A 402 7.04 -12.03 0.49
CA ALA A 402 7.81 -11.36 1.53
C ALA A 402 7.99 -12.28 2.76
N TYR A 403 8.91 -11.94 3.66
CA TYR A 403 9.16 -12.79 4.83
C TYR A 403 7.97 -12.83 5.78
N ASP A 404 7.76 -14.00 6.38
CA ASP A 404 7.01 -14.19 7.61
C ASP A 404 7.76 -15.28 8.39
N TRP A 405 8.74 -14.83 9.17
CA TRP A 405 9.68 -15.69 9.90
C TRP A 405 9.88 -15.16 11.31
N ALA A 406 9.92 -16.06 12.29
CA ALA A 406 10.32 -15.75 13.64
C ALA A 406 10.93 -16.99 14.29
N ARG A 407 11.68 -16.77 15.37
CA ARG A 407 12.27 -17.83 16.18
C ARG A 407 12.14 -17.52 17.67
N PRO A 408 12.27 -18.53 18.55
CA PRO A 408 12.47 -18.30 19.98
C PRO A 408 13.67 -17.38 20.25
N MET A 409 13.59 -16.58 21.31
CA MET A 409 14.73 -15.81 21.78
C MET A 409 15.77 -16.74 22.43
N THR A 410 17.04 -16.38 22.32
CA THR A 410 18.13 -17.06 23.02
C THR A 410 18.20 -16.58 24.47
N ASP A 411 18.83 -17.35 25.36
CA ASP A 411 19.04 -16.95 26.76
C ASP A 411 19.70 -15.57 26.88
N ALA A 412 20.68 -15.28 26.02
CA ALA A 412 21.36 -13.99 25.99
C ALA A 412 20.42 -12.84 25.61
N GLU A 413 19.54 -13.05 24.62
CA GLU A 413 18.53 -12.06 24.21
C GLU A 413 17.48 -11.84 25.31
N CYS A 414 17.11 -12.89 26.04
CA CYS A 414 16.22 -12.79 27.20
C CYS A 414 16.80 -11.97 28.37
N THR A 415 18.12 -11.75 28.41
CA THR A 415 18.74 -10.84 29.40
C THR A 415 18.63 -9.37 29.03
N LEU A 416 18.26 -9.05 27.79
CA LEU A 416 18.04 -7.68 27.32
C LEU A 416 16.65 -7.19 27.73
N ARG A 417 16.43 -5.87 27.64
CA ARG A 417 15.20 -5.24 28.14
C ARG A 417 14.15 -5.04 27.06
N HIS A 418 14.59 -4.74 25.84
CA HIS A 418 13.70 -4.24 24.80
C HIS A 418 13.75 -5.10 23.53
N LEU A 419 12.60 -5.20 22.87
CA LEU A 419 12.43 -5.62 21.49
C LEU A 419 12.20 -4.37 20.65
N VAL A 420 13.09 -4.10 19.70
CA VAL A 420 13.03 -2.90 18.87
C VAL A 420 12.80 -3.30 17.41
N GLY A 421 11.69 -2.80 16.86
CA GLY A 421 11.31 -2.99 15.46
C GLY A 421 11.87 -1.88 14.57
N ILE A 422 12.49 -2.27 13.45
CA ILE A 422 12.84 -1.38 12.34
C ILE A 422 12.12 -1.79 11.08
N ASP A 423 11.59 -0.83 10.32
CA ASP A 423 10.82 -1.07 9.10
C ASP A 423 11.46 -0.36 7.91
N VAL A 424 11.56 -1.05 6.77
CA VAL A 424 12.17 -0.47 5.56
C VAL A 424 11.17 0.43 4.83
N ASN A 425 11.48 1.72 4.75
CA ASN A 425 10.65 2.68 4.04
C ASN A 425 10.44 2.26 2.57
N MET A 426 9.17 2.10 2.17
CA MET A 426 8.75 1.76 0.80
C MET A 426 9.57 0.60 0.19
N ALA A 427 9.75 -0.49 0.96
CA ALA A 427 10.67 -1.58 0.60
C ALA A 427 10.46 -2.12 -0.82
N PHE A 428 9.21 -2.36 -1.23
CA PHE A 428 8.89 -2.86 -2.57
C PHE A 428 9.17 -1.84 -3.68
N ALA A 429 9.00 -0.54 -3.42
CA ALA A 429 9.41 0.49 -4.38
C ALA A 429 10.93 0.48 -4.55
N ALA A 430 11.68 0.38 -3.44
CA ALA A 430 13.13 0.25 -3.48
C ALA A 430 13.58 -1.05 -4.20
N GLY A 431 12.85 -2.15 -4.04
CA GLY A 431 13.07 -3.41 -4.78
C GLY A 431 12.89 -3.27 -6.30
N ALA A 432 11.97 -2.40 -6.73
CA ALA A 432 11.73 -2.11 -8.15
C ALA A 432 12.84 -1.25 -8.80
N ASN A 433 13.53 -0.40 -8.02
CA ASN A 433 14.52 0.55 -8.53
C ASN A 433 15.70 -0.12 -9.27
N GLY A 434 15.85 0.11 -10.56
CA GLY A 434 16.92 -0.45 -11.39
C GLY A 434 16.76 -1.95 -11.67
N LEU A 435 15.58 -2.53 -11.38
CA LEU A 435 15.32 -3.93 -11.66
C LEU A 435 15.15 -4.13 -13.16
N ASN A 436 15.95 -5.03 -13.75
CA ASN A 436 15.72 -5.47 -15.11
C ASN A 436 14.57 -6.48 -15.10
N VAL A 437 13.52 -6.22 -15.90
CA VAL A 437 12.34 -7.09 -15.99
C VAL A 437 12.06 -7.41 -17.44
N GLY A 438 11.44 -8.57 -17.70
CA GLY A 438 11.05 -8.90 -19.05
C GLY A 438 9.90 -8.02 -19.55
N LEU A 439 9.84 -7.76 -20.85
CA LEU A 439 8.82 -6.91 -21.47
C LEU A 439 7.85 -7.72 -22.34
N GLY A 440 8.31 -8.84 -22.89
CA GLY A 440 7.50 -9.76 -23.69
C GLY A 440 7.25 -11.13 -23.05
N GLU A 441 6.89 -12.09 -23.91
CA GLU A 441 6.66 -13.49 -23.55
C GLU A 441 7.96 -14.20 -23.11
N ALA A 442 7.79 -15.28 -22.34
CA ALA A 442 8.91 -16.09 -21.87
C ALA A 442 9.30 -17.18 -22.88
N THR A 443 10.58 -17.52 -22.94
CA THR A 443 11.13 -18.65 -23.68
C THR A 443 11.55 -19.74 -22.69
N HIS A 444 11.06 -20.97 -22.89
CA HIS A 444 11.48 -22.15 -22.12
C HIS A 444 12.85 -22.63 -22.60
N VAL A 445 13.77 -22.85 -21.67
CA VAL A 445 15.11 -23.35 -21.94
C VAL A 445 15.44 -24.47 -20.97
N LYS A 446 16.00 -25.57 -21.49
CA LYS A 446 16.47 -26.71 -20.70
C LYS A 446 17.98 -26.63 -20.49
N SER A 447 18.43 -27.00 -19.29
CA SER A 447 19.83 -26.94 -18.85
C SER A 447 20.54 -25.61 -19.18
N PRO A 448 19.94 -24.44 -18.85
CA PRO A 448 20.55 -23.17 -19.20
C PRO A 448 21.75 -22.83 -18.30
N VAL A 449 22.70 -22.05 -18.84
CA VAL A 449 23.68 -21.34 -18.02
C VAL A 449 22.99 -20.15 -17.36
N PHE A 450 23.17 -19.99 -16.04
CA PHE A 450 22.56 -18.88 -15.32
C PHE A 450 23.21 -17.53 -15.71
N ASP A 451 22.39 -16.57 -16.12
CA ASP A 451 22.78 -15.18 -16.32
C ASP A 451 22.01 -14.26 -15.35
N PRO A 452 22.68 -13.60 -14.39
CA PRO A 452 22.02 -12.71 -13.44
C PRO A 452 21.41 -11.45 -14.08
N LYS A 453 21.71 -11.16 -15.35
CA LYS A 453 21.14 -10.01 -16.08
C LYS A 453 19.88 -10.36 -16.88
N LEU A 454 19.65 -11.65 -17.14
CA LEU A 454 18.52 -12.14 -17.94
C LEU A 454 17.32 -12.41 -17.03
N PRO A 455 16.23 -11.61 -17.12
CA PRO A 455 15.08 -11.82 -16.27
C PRO A 455 14.36 -13.12 -16.62
N GLY A 456 14.00 -13.88 -15.60
CA GLY A 456 13.36 -15.17 -15.74
C GLY A 456 13.07 -15.86 -14.42
N SER A 457 12.43 -17.01 -14.58
CA SER A 457 12.05 -17.96 -13.54
C SER A 457 12.90 -19.22 -13.74
N TRP A 458 13.61 -19.65 -12.71
CA TRP A 458 14.67 -20.66 -12.80
C TRP A 458 14.36 -21.81 -11.85
N LEU A 459 14.36 -23.04 -12.34
CA LEU A 459 14.29 -24.23 -11.50
C LEU A 459 15.72 -24.58 -11.06
N VAL A 460 16.01 -24.41 -9.78
CA VAL A 460 17.36 -24.59 -9.21
C VAL A 460 17.24 -25.34 -7.89
N ASP A 461 18.17 -26.24 -7.61
CA ASP A 461 18.35 -26.78 -6.26
C ASP A 461 19.27 -25.84 -5.48
N LEU A 462 18.75 -25.28 -4.38
CA LEU A 462 19.49 -24.42 -3.46
C LEU A 462 19.56 -25.03 -2.04
N SER A 463 19.17 -26.29 -1.89
CA SER A 463 19.21 -27.00 -0.60
C SER A 463 20.63 -27.14 -0.04
N HIS A 464 21.65 -27.08 -0.89
CA HIS A 464 23.06 -27.15 -0.52
C HIS A 464 23.65 -25.84 0.02
N VAL A 465 22.91 -24.73 -0.04
CA VAL A 465 23.40 -23.44 0.50
C VAL A 465 23.45 -23.51 2.02
N ASP A 466 24.60 -23.16 2.60
CA ASP A 466 24.85 -23.19 4.04
C ASP A 466 25.03 -21.77 4.57
N LEU A 467 24.03 -21.24 5.28
CA LEU A 467 24.09 -19.89 5.83
C LEU A 467 25.09 -19.72 6.98
N SER A 468 25.63 -20.81 7.52
CA SER A 468 26.67 -20.72 8.55
C SER A 468 27.98 -20.19 7.98
N LYS A 469 28.18 -20.26 6.65
CA LYS A 469 29.38 -19.81 5.98
C LYS A 469 29.05 -19.11 4.67
N VAL A 470 29.12 -17.78 4.64
CA VAL A 470 28.72 -16.99 3.45
C VAL A 470 29.73 -15.91 3.11
N LYS A 471 29.70 -15.45 1.86
CA LYS A 471 30.43 -14.25 1.43
C LYS A 471 29.66 -12.97 1.78
N VAL A 472 30.36 -11.98 2.35
CA VAL A 472 29.82 -10.63 2.66
C VAL A 472 30.53 -9.54 1.83
N GLY A 473 31.16 -9.95 0.74
CA GLY A 473 31.94 -9.15 -0.20
C GLY A 473 32.64 -10.10 -1.19
N LYS A 474 33.37 -9.55 -2.17
CA LYS A 474 33.96 -10.37 -3.25
C LYS A 474 34.81 -11.55 -2.75
N ASP A 475 35.60 -11.32 -1.69
CA ASP A 475 36.60 -12.30 -1.20
C ASP A 475 36.60 -12.47 0.33
N LYS A 476 35.49 -12.10 1.01
CA LYS A 476 35.39 -12.22 2.47
C LYS A 476 34.30 -13.22 2.85
N TRP A 477 34.73 -14.39 3.30
CA TRP A 477 33.87 -15.35 3.99
C TRP A 477 33.72 -14.94 5.46
N VAL A 478 32.53 -15.18 6.01
CA VAL A 478 32.24 -15.05 7.43
C VAL A 478 31.54 -16.32 7.90
N GLU A 479 31.77 -16.65 9.17
CA GLU A 479 31.05 -17.71 9.87
C GLU A 479 29.91 -17.06 10.68
N LEU A 480 28.72 -17.65 10.65
CA LEU A 480 27.50 -17.15 11.28
C LEU A 480 26.77 -18.32 11.95
N ASP A 481 25.93 -18.01 12.94
CA ASP A 481 24.93 -18.98 13.40
C ASP A 481 23.76 -19.05 12.42
N ALA A 482 23.71 -20.11 11.62
CA ALA A 482 22.65 -20.33 10.64
C ALA A 482 21.28 -20.57 11.28
N SER A 483 21.24 -21.09 12.52
CA SER A 483 19.97 -21.38 13.20
C SER A 483 19.20 -20.11 13.60
N LEU A 484 19.92 -18.98 13.68
CA LEU A 484 19.37 -17.67 14.01
C LEU A 484 19.07 -16.80 12.78
N LEU A 485 19.22 -17.36 11.56
CA LEU A 485 18.99 -16.66 10.30
C LEU A 485 17.86 -17.30 9.48
N PRO A 486 16.98 -16.49 8.88
CA PRO A 486 16.05 -16.99 7.87
C PRO A 486 16.78 -17.30 6.56
N SER A 487 16.40 -18.41 5.92
CA SER A 487 16.72 -18.67 4.52
C SER A 487 16.16 -17.59 3.59
N PRO A 488 16.98 -16.97 2.71
CA PRO A 488 16.50 -16.01 1.72
C PRO A 488 15.75 -16.66 0.55
N PHE A 489 15.72 -17.98 0.50
CA PHE A 489 15.15 -18.73 -0.62
C PHE A 489 13.68 -19.09 -0.40
N THR A 490 13.16 -18.95 0.82
CA THR A 490 11.75 -19.23 1.11
C THR A 490 11.12 -18.05 1.85
N PRO A 491 9.81 -17.80 1.67
CA PRO A 491 9.13 -16.72 2.41
C PRO A 491 9.02 -17.02 3.90
N LYS A 492 9.06 -18.29 4.30
CA LYS A 492 9.02 -18.72 5.70
C LYS A 492 10.41 -18.83 6.34
N GLY A 493 11.49 -18.49 5.63
CA GLY A 493 12.85 -18.59 6.17
C GLY A 493 13.37 -20.02 6.38
N GLU A 494 12.63 -21.03 5.94
CA GLU A 494 13.03 -22.44 5.94
C GLU A 494 14.10 -22.72 4.89
N ARG A 495 15.02 -23.62 5.20
CA ARG A 495 16.01 -24.12 4.22
C ARG A 495 15.28 -24.91 3.11
N PRO A 496 15.57 -24.65 1.83
CA PRO A 496 15.01 -25.48 0.75
C PRO A 496 15.41 -26.95 0.92
N GLU A 497 14.50 -27.87 0.60
CA GLU A 497 14.75 -29.32 0.69
C GLU A 497 15.12 -29.96 -0.65
N GLY A 498 15.05 -29.20 -1.75
CA GLY A 498 15.41 -29.67 -3.08
C GLY A 498 15.16 -28.61 -4.17
N PRO A 499 15.00 -29.03 -5.44
CA PRO A 499 14.72 -28.13 -6.56
C PRO A 499 13.45 -27.31 -6.37
N ALA A 500 13.54 -26.00 -6.61
CA ALA A 500 12.39 -25.11 -6.59
C ALA A 500 12.51 -23.98 -7.63
N TRP A 501 11.38 -23.39 -7.99
CA TRP A 501 11.35 -22.22 -8.87
C TRP A 501 11.69 -20.95 -8.11
N TYR A 502 12.62 -20.19 -8.67
CA TYR A 502 13.10 -18.92 -8.13
C TYR A 502 13.11 -17.82 -9.19
N ALA A 503 12.82 -16.59 -8.78
CA ALA A 503 13.07 -15.44 -9.65
C ALA A 503 14.58 -15.17 -9.75
N THR A 504 14.99 -14.54 -10.85
CA THR A 504 16.41 -14.22 -11.13
C THR A 504 17.16 -13.58 -9.96
N PRO A 505 16.58 -12.60 -9.22
CA PRO A 505 17.28 -12.02 -8.07
C PRO A 505 17.69 -13.06 -7.03
N THR A 506 16.81 -14.03 -6.72
CA THR A 506 17.04 -15.06 -5.70
C THR A 506 18.21 -15.96 -6.06
N VAL A 507 18.27 -16.41 -7.31
CA VAL A 507 19.37 -17.24 -7.81
C VAL A 507 20.67 -16.43 -7.86
N ALA A 508 20.62 -15.16 -8.30
CA ALA A 508 21.78 -14.28 -8.28
C ALA A 508 22.33 -14.06 -6.86
N TYR A 509 21.46 -14.07 -5.86
CA TYR A 509 21.87 -13.93 -4.46
C TYR A 509 22.58 -15.17 -3.91
N ALA A 510 22.18 -16.38 -4.32
CA ALA A 510 22.94 -17.60 -3.98
C ALA A 510 24.40 -17.52 -4.49
N VAL A 511 24.59 -17.00 -5.71
CA VAL A 511 25.92 -16.73 -6.27
C VAL A 511 26.68 -15.67 -5.47
N GLU A 512 26.00 -14.59 -5.06
CA GLU A 512 26.59 -13.54 -4.20
C GLU A 512 27.06 -14.11 -2.86
N LEU A 513 26.31 -15.02 -2.25
CA LEU A 513 26.67 -15.71 -1.01
C LEU A 513 27.85 -16.67 -1.17
N GLY A 514 28.29 -16.95 -2.40
CA GLY A 514 29.48 -17.74 -2.72
C GLY A 514 29.20 -19.16 -3.21
N TYR A 515 27.94 -19.49 -3.52
CA TYR A 515 27.53 -20.83 -3.93
C TYR A 515 27.37 -20.97 -5.43
N GLU A 516 27.70 -22.15 -5.95
CA GLU A 516 27.42 -22.50 -7.35
C GLU A 516 25.93 -22.77 -7.55
N VAL A 517 25.40 -22.35 -8.70
CA VAL A 517 24.01 -22.58 -9.11
C VAL A 517 24.00 -23.32 -10.44
N ARG A 518 23.14 -24.34 -10.55
CA ARG A 518 22.98 -25.18 -11.75
C ARG A 518 21.50 -25.30 -12.08
N PRO A 519 20.92 -24.36 -12.85
CA PRO A 519 19.52 -24.45 -13.24
C PRO A 519 19.27 -25.68 -14.13
N THR A 520 18.20 -26.42 -13.86
CA THR A 520 17.77 -27.56 -14.67
C THR A 520 16.90 -27.11 -15.85
N GLU A 521 16.09 -26.09 -15.64
CA GLU A 521 15.32 -25.41 -16.67
C GLU A 521 14.99 -23.97 -16.26
N ALA A 522 14.62 -23.15 -17.24
CA ALA A 522 14.21 -21.77 -16.99
C ALA A 522 13.18 -21.28 -18.00
N TRP A 523 12.40 -20.31 -17.57
CA TRP A 523 11.56 -19.46 -18.42
C TRP A 523 12.16 -18.06 -18.43
N VAL A 524 12.83 -17.69 -19.53
CA VAL A 524 13.62 -16.46 -19.64
C VAL A 524 13.00 -15.45 -20.61
N ARG A 525 13.27 -14.16 -20.41
CA ARG A 525 12.74 -13.08 -21.25
C ARG A 525 13.88 -12.27 -21.87
N TYR A 526 14.15 -12.55 -23.15
CA TYR A 526 15.21 -11.87 -23.91
C TYR A 526 14.87 -10.41 -24.20
N GLU A 527 13.60 -10.09 -24.43
CA GLU A 527 13.13 -8.72 -24.44
C GLU A 527 12.94 -8.26 -22.99
N ASN A 528 13.81 -7.36 -22.53
CA ASN A 528 13.82 -6.87 -21.15
C ASN A 528 14.26 -5.41 -21.05
N GLY A 529 13.96 -4.78 -19.91
CA GLY A 529 14.39 -3.43 -19.62
C GLY A 529 13.99 -2.94 -18.23
N ARG A 530 14.35 -1.69 -17.94
CA ARG A 530 14.06 -1.02 -16.66
C ARG A 530 12.68 -0.36 -16.63
N TYR A 531 11.64 -1.17 -16.79
CA TYR A 531 10.25 -0.71 -16.90
C TYR A 531 9.74 0.05 -15.67
N LEU A 532 10.28 -0.24 -14.48
CA LEU A 532 9.78 0.33 -13.23
C LEU A 532 10.57 1.56 -12.74
N ASP A 533 11.64 1.98 -13.42
CA ASP A 533 12.51 3.07 -12.95
C ASP A 533 11.76 4.41 -12.90
N GLY A 534 11.03 4.76 -13.96
CA GLY A 534 10.23 5.99 -13.99
C GLY A 534 9.15 5.97 -12.90
N TRP A 535 8.50 4.82 -12.72
CA TRP A 535 7.45 4.61 -11.73
C TRP A 535 8.00 4.75 -10.30
N TYR A 536 9.15 4.13 -10.02
CA TYR A 536 9.85 4.25 -8.75
C TYR A 536 10.26 5.69 -8.47
N ASN A 537 10.93 6.36 -9.40
CA ASN A 537 11.42 7.73 -9.21
C ASN A 537 10.26 8.67 -8.90
N ARG A 538 9.16 8.61 -9.66
CA ARG A 538 7.97 9.44 -9.43
C ARG A 538 7.40 9.23 -8.03
N LEU A 539 7.20 7.99 -7.60
CA LEU A 539 6.60 7.68 -6.29
C LEU A 539 7.56 7.96 -5.12
N ARG A 540 8.87 7.75 -5.31
CA ARG A 540 9.88 8.18 -4.35
C ARG A 540 9.80 9.69 -4.17
N ASP A 541 9.86 10.44 -5.25
CA ASP A 541 9.90 11.91 -5.18
C ASP A 541 8.61 12.46 -4.58
N ALA A 542 7.45 11.87 -4.91
CA ALA A 542 6.18 12.17 -4.27
C ALA A 542 6.20 11.93 -2.76
N TYR A 543 6.74 10.79 -2.32
CA TYR A 543 6.85 10.46 -0.91
C TYR A 543 7.80 11.41 -0.17
N LEU A 544 8.99 11.63 -0.71
CA LEU A 544 10.00 12.49 -0.10
C LEU A 544 9.53 13.95 0.00
N ALA A 545 8.94 14.49 -1.06
CA ALA A 545 8.38 15.84 -1.01
C ALA A 545 7.28 15.98 0.05
N THR A 546 6.42 14.96 0.20
CA THR A 546 5.36 14.99 1.22
C THR A 546 5.90 14.83 2.63
N MET A 547 6.93 14.01 2.83
CA MET A 547 7.60 13.89 4.13
C MET A 547 8.37 15.17 4.49
N ALA A 548 8.98 15.84 3.52
CA ALA A 548 9.67 17.12 3.73
C ALA A 548 8.69 18.22 4.16
N ASP A 549 7.51 18.34 3.52
CA ASP A 549 6.46 19.26 3.98
C ASP A 549 5.99 18.97 5.41
N LEU A 550 6.03 17.70 5.82
CA LEU A 550 5.74 17.26 7.18
C LEU A 550 6.93 17.44 8.14
N GLY A 551 8.01 18.08 7.71
CA GLY A 551 9.20 18.36 8.53
C GLY A 551 10.13 17.16 8.72
N VAL A 552 10.10 16.17 7.83
CA VAL A 552 11.00 15.01 7.85
C VAL A 552 11.88 15.01 6.59
N ASP A 553 13.00 15.71 6.68
CA ASP A 553 13.97 15.80 5.59
C ASP A 553 14.78 14.51 5.39
N ALA A 554 15.29 14.33 4.16
CA ALA A 554 15.99 13.12 3.75
C ALA A 554 17.40 12.96 4.35
N ASP A 555 18.02 14.08 4.77
CA ASP A 555 19.42 14.17 5.18
C ASP A 555 19.60 14.47 6.68
N LEU A 556 18.56 14.25 7.49
CA LEU A 556 18.62 14.40 8.94
C LEU A 556 19.65 13.45 9.57
N ALA A 557 20.33 13.91 10.61
CA ALA A 557 21.16 13.05 11.45
C ALA A 557 20.27 12.00 12.14
N PRO A 558 20.80 10.82 12.52
CA PRO A 558 19.97 9.71 13.00
C PRO A 558 19.06 10.04 14.19
N ALA A 559 19.55 10.79 15.19
CA ALA A 559 18.75 11.21 16.34
C ALA A 559 17.67 12.23 15.94
N ASP A 560 18.04 13.23 15.13
CA ASP A 560 17.10 14.23 14.61
C ASP A 560 16.03 13.59 13.72
N PHE A 561 16.38 12.55 12.96
CA PHE A 561 15.43 11.78 12.17
C PHE A 561 14.39 11.06 13.05
N LEU A 562 14.82 10.45 14.15
CA LEU A 562 13.89 9.81 15.09
C LEU A 562 12.96 10.85 15.72
N ALA A 563 13.49 11.98 16.17
CA ALA A 563 12.70 13.08 16.72
C ALA A 563 11.74 13.68 15.67
N ALA A 564 12.19 13.86 14.43
CA ALA A 564 11.36 14.37 13.35
C ALA A 564 10.26 13.38 12.95
N MET A 565 10.49 12.08 13.05
CA MET A 565 9.49 11.05 12.80
C MET A 565 8.46 10.93 13.92
N ASP A 566 8.78 11.37 15.14
CA ASP A 566 7.83 11.35 16.24
C ASP A 566 6.69 12.36 16.00
N GLY A 567 5.45 11.88 16.14
CA GLY A 567 4.24 12.69 15.95
C GLY A 567 4.06 13.36 14.57
N TYR A 568 4.88 13.06 13.55
CA TYR A 568 4.91 13.85 12.30
C TYR A 568 3.55 13.99 11.60
N LYS A 569 2.68 12.99 11.73
CA LYS A 569 1.35 12.97 11.14
C LYS A 569 0.40 14.03 11.71
N ALA A 570 0.64 14.49 12.94
CA ALA A 570 -0.19 15.51 13.59
C ALA A 570 0.12 16.93 13.09
N ARG A 571 1.25 17.14 12.41
CA ARG A 571 1.69 18.45 11.91
C ARG A 571 0.79 18.96 10.78
N ASP A 572 0.39 18.06 9.88
CA ASP A 572 -0.63 18.29 8.86
C ASP A 572 -1.35 16.95 8.58
N PRO A 573 -2.53 16.71 9.19
CA PRO A 573 -3.28 15.46 9.03
C PRO A 573 -3.68 15.14 7.59
N GLU A 574 -3.93 16.17 6.77
CA GLU A 574 -4.27 16.04 5.36
C GLU A 574 -3.07 15.60 4.52
N LEU A 575 -1.87 16.12 4.78
CA LEU A 575 -0.66 15.61 4.14
C LEU A 575 -0.31 14.20 4.64
N ALA A 576 -0.65 13.84 5.88
CA ALA A 576 -0.51 12.46 6.35
C ALA A 576 -1.41 11.48 5.59
N ILE A 577 -2.59 11.93 5.14
CA ILE A 577 -3.44 11.17 4.20
C ILE A 577 -2.71 10.98 2.86
N VAL A 578 -2.11 12.05 2.31
CA VAL A 578 -1.34 11.95 1.05
C VAL A 578 -0.20 10.94 1.16
N VAL A 579 0.55 10.94 2.25
CA VAL A 579 1.61 9.93 2.50
C VAL A 579 1.04 8.51 2.46
N SER A 580 -0.11 8.29 3.10
CA SER A 580 -0.77 6.99 3.15
C SER A 580 -1.23 6.55 1.75
N ALA A 581 -1.81 7.46 0.98
CA ALA A 581 -2.24 7.21 -0.39
C ALA A 581 -1.05 6.89 -1.32
N VAL A 582 0.07 7.61 -1.23
CA VAL A 582 1.30 7.33 -2.00
C VAL A 582 1.83 5.93 -1.71
N LYS A 583 1.91 5.55 -0.42
CA LYS A 583 2.34 4.20 0.00
C LYS A 583 1.38 3.12 -0.51
N ALA A 584 0.07 3.36 -0.43
CA ALA A 584 -0.94 2.46 -0.95
C ALA A 584 -0.85 2.29 -2.48
N THR A 585 -0.47 3.34 -3.21
CA THR A 585 -0.28 3.30 -4.67
C THR A 585 0.88 2.40 -5.07
N VAL A 586 1.97 2.37 -4.29
CA VAL A 586 3.07 1.41 -4.46
C VAL A 586 2.58 -0.03 -4.24
N LYS A 587 2.04 -0.32 -3.04
CA LYS A 587 1.65 -1.68 -2.65
C LYS A 587 0.55 -2.23 -3.57
N GLY A 588 -0.48 -1.43 -3.80
CA GLY A 588 -1.62 -1.78 -4.65
C GLY A 588 -1.24 -1.94 -6.12
N GLY A 589 -0.38 -1.06 -6.66
CA GLY A 589 0.07 -1.12 -8.05
C GLY A 589 0.84 -2.42 -8.35
N LEU A 590 1.78 -2.79 -7.48
CA LEU A 590 2.50 -4.05 -7.59
C LEU A 590 1.60 -5.27 -7.37
N GLY A 591 0.66 -5.19 -6.43
CA GLY A 591 -0.33 -6.25 -6.21
C GLY A 591 -1.20 -6.52 -7.45
N LYS A 592 -1.53 -5.48 -8.22
CA LYS A 592 -2.33 -5.59 -9.45
C LYS A 592 -1.64 -6.33 -10.58
N LEU A 593 -0.31 -6.44 -10.57
CA LEU A 593 0.46 -7.22 -11.55
C LEU A 593 0.15 -8.73 -11.48
N ARG A 594 -0.29 -9.24 -10.32
CA ARG A 594 -0.75 -10.63 -10.13
C ARG A 594 -2.17 -10.65 -9.57
N GLU A 595 -3.04 -9.81 -10.11
CA GLU A 595 -4.44 -9.76 -9.67
C GLU A 595 -5.12 -11.13 -9.91
N ARG A 596 -5.62 -11.73 -8.83
CA ARG A 596 -6.41 -12.97 -8.82
C ARG A 596 -7.86 -12.70 -9.25
N PRO A 597 -8.61 -13.71 -9.71
CA PRO A 597 -10.05 -13.59 -9.94
C PRO A 597 -10.78 -13.09 -8.68
N ARG A 598 -11.84 -12.29 -8.86
CA ARG A 598 -12.68 -11.76 -7.78
C ARG A 598 -14.15 -12.08 -8.08
N GLY A 599 -14.92 -12.47 -7.07
CA GLY A 599 -16.38 -12.63 -7.11
C GLY A 599 -16.88 -14.08 -7.08
N GLU A 600 -18.13 -14.24 -6.65
CA GLU A 600 -18.85 -15.52 -6.64
C GLU A 600 -19.19 -15.93 -8.08
N GLY A 601 -18.77 -17.13 -8.49
CA GLY A 601 -19.09 -17.71 -9.80
C GLY A 601 -17.93 -17.90 -10.78
N TRP A 602 -16.73 -17.37 -10.49
CA TRP A 602 -15.53 -17.75 -11.25
C TRP A 602 -15.16 -19.22 -10.99
N ARG A 603 -14.77 -19.95 -12.04
CA ARG A 603 -14.36 -21.35 -11.95
C ARG A 603 -12.86 -21.51 -12.28
N PRO A 604 -12.12 -22.36 -11.55
CA PRO A 604 -10.74 -22.69 -11.90
C PRO A 604 -10.59 -23.12 -13.36
N GLY A 605 -9.57 -22.60 -14.04
CA GLY A 605 -9.31 -22.82 -15.47
C GLY A 605 -9.96 -21.80 -16.40
N GLU A 606 -10.89 -20.96 -15.93
CA GLU A 606 -11.51 -19.91 -16.75
C GLU A 606 -10.71 -18.60 -16.71
N PRO A 607 -10.61 -17.86 -17.82
CA PRO A 607 -9.94 -16.57 -17.85
C PRO A 607 -10.73 -15.51 -17.06
N TRP A 608 -10.03 -14.61 -16.37
CA TRP A 608 -10.64 -13.47 -15.68
C TRP A 608 -10.17 -12.13 -16.24
N ARG A 609 -10.91 -11.06 -15.90
CA ARG A 609 -10.73 -9.71 -16.48
C ARG A 609 -9.29 -9.20 -16.44
N ALA A 610 -8.54 -9.50 -15.38
CA ALA A 610 -7.19 -8.99 -15.22
C ALA A 610 -6.22 -9.52 -16.29
N LEU A 611 -6.44 -10.73 -16.81
CA LEU A 611 -5.60 -11.37 -17.83
C LEU A 611 -5.64 -10.63 -19.18
N SER A 612 -6.68 -9.84 -19.42
CA SER A 612 -6.79 -9.03 -20.65
C SER A 612 -5.93 -7.76 -20.65
N ARG A 613 -5.11 -7.54 -19.61
CA ARG A 613 -4.27 -6.35 -19.46
C ARG A 613 -2.81 -6.71 -19.75
N PRO A 614 -2.07 -5.91 -20.54
CA PRO A 614 -0.62 -6.07 -20.72
C PRO A 614 0.16 -6.00 -19.40
N THR A 615 -0.40 -5.30 -18.41
CA THR A 615 0.20 -5.11 -17.08
C THR A 615 -0.08 -6.26 -16.10
N TRP A 616 -0.81 -7.31 -16.48
CA TRP A 616 -0.85 -8.53 -15.67
C TRP A 616 0.47 -9.29 -15.90
N ARG A 617 1.41 -9.10 -14.97
CA ARG A 617 2.81 -9.52 -15.04
C ARG A 617 3.24 -10.15 -13.71
N PRO A 618 2.79 -11.39 -13.41
CA PRO A 618 3.16 -12.07 -12.18
C PRO A 618 4.67 -12.23 -11.99
N ASP A 619 5.41 -12.36 -13.10
CA ASP A 619 6.86 -12.44 -13.14
C ASP A 619 7.54 -11.16 -12.63
N ILE A 620 7.04 -9.98 -13.03
CA ILE A 620 7.54 -8.68 -12.56
C ILE A 620 7.29 -8.55 -11.05
N ARG A 621 6.09 -8.91 -10.56
CA ARG A 621 5.78 -8.90 -9.13
C ARG A 621 6.74 -9.80 -8.35
N ALA A 622 6.93 -11.04 -8.81
CA ALA A 622 7.82 -12.01 -8.18
C ALA A 622 9.26 -11.48 -8.09
N ALA A 623 9.79 -10.90 -9.17
CA ALA A 623 11.14 -10.32 -9.20
C ALA A 623 11.31 -9.12 -8.26
N VAL A 624 10.29 -8.26 -8.12
CA VAL A 624 10.32 -7.13 -7.18
C VAL A 624 10.32 -7.63 -5.73
N ILE A 625 9.45 -8.59 -5.39
CA ILE A 625 9.35 -9.13 -4.04
C ILE A 625 10.63 -9.87 -3.66
N SER A 626 11.13 -10.72 -4.54
CA SER A 626 12.37 -11.48 -4.32
C SER A 626 13.56 -10.56 -4.07
N ARG A 627 13.72 -9.52 -4.92
CA ARG A 627 14.77 -8.51 -4.73
C ARG A 627 14.61 -7.74 -3.42
N THR A 628 13.39 -7.48 -2.99
CA THR A 628 13.12 -6.84 -1.69
C THR A 628 13.59 -7.73 -0.54
N ARG A 629 13.22 -9.02 -0.55
CA ARG A 629 13.63 -10.02 0.45
C ARG A 629 15.16 -10.17 0.52
N ILE A 630 15.81 -10.22 -0.63
CA ILE A 630 17.27 -10.33 -0.76
C ILE A 630 17.98 -9.07 -0.24
N ASN A 631 17.47 -7.89 -0.57
CA ASN A 631 18.04 -6.64 -0.08
C ASN A 631 17.95 -6.55 1.45
N LEU A 632 16.87 -7.07 2.03
CA LEU A 632 16.71 -7.17 3.48
C LEU A 632 17.69 -8.19 4.08
N HIS A 633 17.73 -9.41 3.55
CA HIS A 633 18.64 -10.46 4.03
C HIS A 633 20.11 -10.03 3.95
N ARG A 634 20.52 -9.33 2.88
CA ARG A 634 21.88 -8.79 2.75
C ARG A 634 22.24 -7.86 3.90
N LYS A 635 21.30 -7.02 4.36
CA LYS A 635 21.52 -6.13 5.51
C LYS A 635 21.57 -6.90 6.82
N ILE A 636 20.73 -7.93 6.98
CA ILE A 636 20.70 -8.82 8.15
C ILE A 636 22.04 -9.55 8.28
N VAL A 637 22.51 -10.21 7.22
CA VAL A 637 23.81 -10.91 7.21
C VAL A 637 24.96 -9.95 7.54
N LYS A 638 24.96 -8.75 6.95
CA LYS A 638 25.98 -7.73 7.26
C LYS A 638 25.91 -7.26 8.71
N HIS A 639 24.72 -7.10 9.25
CA HIS A 639 24.51 -6.70 10.64
C HIS A 639 25.03 -7.79 11.57
N ALA A 640 24.57 -9.04 11.42
CA ALA A 640 25.02 -10.18 12.19
C ALA A 640 26.54 -10.38 12.12
N ALA A 641 27.13 -10.31 10.93
CA ALA A 641 28.58 -10.43 10.74
C ALA A 641 29.39 -9.31 11.42
N PHE A 642 28.77 -8.16 11.72
CA PHE A 642 29.45 -7.01 12.34
C PHE A 642 29.18 -6.91 13.84
N THR A 643 27.96 -7.18 14.29
CA THR A 643 27.52 -6.98 15.68
C THR A 643 27.42 -8.28 16.48
N GLY A 644 27.33 -9.43 15.81
CA GLY A 644 26.95 -10.71 16.43
C GLY A 644 25.46 -10.80 16.80
N GLN A 645 24.65 -9.80 16.43
CA GLN A 645 23.22 -9.78 16.75
C GLN A 645 22.37 -10.30 15.58
N TYR A 646 21.34 -11.05 15.92
CA TYR A 646 20.46 -11.73 14.96
C TYR A 646 19.02 -11.25 15.12
N PRO A 647 18.22 -11.26 14.04
CA PRO A 647 16.82 -10.92 14.14
C PRO A 647 16.08 -12.00 14.94
N ILE A 648 15.05 -11.58 15.68
CA ILE A 648 14.11 -12.47 16.39
C ILE A 648 12.88 -12.75 15.53
N ALA A 649 12.44 -11.73 14.80
CA ALA A 649 11.25 -11.79 13.97
C ALA A 649 11.38 -10.88 12.74
N ILE A 650 10.79 -11.31 11.63
CA ILE A 650 10.68 -10.57 10.38
C ILE A 650 9.28 -10.75 9.82
N LEU A 651 8.61 -9.64 9.54
CA LEU A 651 7.34 -9.64 8.84
C LEU A 651 7.40 -8.62 7.71
N SER A 652 7.32 -9.10 6.47
CA SER A 652 7.50 -8.33 5.25
C SER A 652 8.86 -7.61 5.22
N ASP A 653 8.88 -6.37 5.67
CA ASP A 653 9.97 -5.41 5.67
C ASP A 653 10.32 -4.87 7.07
N CYS A 654 9.58 -5.32 8.10
CA CYS A 654 9.85 -5.07 9.50
C CYS A 654 10.75 -6.17 10.08
N VAL A 655 11.81 -5.77 10.78
CA VAL A 655 12.77 -6.66 11.47
C VAL A 655 12.84 -6.27 12.94
N VAL A 656 12.77 -7.25 13.83
CA VAL A 656 12.81 -7.05 15.29
C VAL A 656 14.11 -7.63 15.85
N TYR A 657 14.81 -6.84 16.67
CA TYR A 657 16.01 -7.23 17.41
C TYR A 657 15.80 -7.03 18.91
N ALA A 658 16.44 -7.85 19.74
CA ALA A 658 16.58 -7.55 21.16
C ALA A 658 17.71 -6.52 21.35
N ALA A 659 17.48 -5.54 22.22
CA ALA A 659 18.40 -4.44 22.46
C ALA A 659 18.46 -4.06 23.94
N GLY A 660 19.60 -3.50 24.35
CA GLY A 660 19.81 -2.97 25.70
C GLY A 660 19.08 -1.65 25.96
N GLY A 661 18.74 -0.91 24.90
CA GLY A 661 17.99 0.34 24.96
C GLY A 661 16.78 0.33 24.00
N PRO A 662 15.88 1.31 24.13
CA PRO A 662 14.56 1.27 23.52
C PRO A 662 14.52 1.77 22.07
N THR A 663 15.63 2.17 21.47
CA THR A 663 15.67 2.82 20.16
C THR A 663 16.52 2.04 19.16
N PRO A 664 16.33 2.27 17.84
CA PRO A 664 17.22 1.66 16.86
C PRO A 664 18.69 2.05 17.00
N LEU A 665 19.00 3.19 17.63
CA LEU A 665 20.39 3.61 17.87
C LEU A 665 21.12 2.73 18.88
N ASP A 666 20.38 1.97 19.70
CA ASP A 666 20.95 1.10 20.72
C ASP A 666 21.52 -0.21 20.15
N PHE A 667 21.17 -0.54 18.90
CA PHE A 667 21.67 -1.76 18.25
C PHE A 667 22.21 -1.52 16.82
N LEU A 668 21.77 -0.46 16.13
CA LEU A 668 22.31 -0.14 14.81
C LEU A 668 23.74 0.42 14.92
N PRO A 669 24.73 -0.19 14.22
CA PRO A 669 26.12 0.26 14.30
C PRO A 669 26.34 1.58 13.56
N TYR A 670 26.60 2.65 14.33
CA TYR A 670 27.07 3.95 13.83
C TYR A 670 28.45 4.29 14.38
N ARG A 671 29.30 4.90 13.54
CA ARG A 671 30.58 5.49 13.94
C ARG A 671 30.68 6.90 13.38
N GLU A 672 30.87 7.89 14.25
CA GLU A 672 30.95 9.31 13.85
C GLU A 672 29.74 9.73 12.96
N GLY A 673 28.53 9.29 13.34
CA GLY A 673 27.30 9.55 12.59
C GLY A 673 27.12 8.77 11.29
N LYS A 674 28.07 7.89 10.90
CA LYS A 674 27.99 7.08 9.69
C LYS A 674 27.54 5.65 10.01
N PRO A 675 26.54 5.11 9.28
CA PRO A 675 26.08 3.73 9.47
C PRO A 675 27.08 2.73 8.90
N LEU A 676 26.95 1.45 9.29
CA LEU A 676 27.64 0.33 8.67
C LEU A 676 27.42 0.32 7.14
N PRO A 677 28.49 0.32 6.31
CA PRO A 677 28.36 0.32 4.86
C PRO A 677 27.55 -0.87 4.30
N GLY A 678 26.40 -0.53 3.71
CA GLY A 678 25.45 -1.50 3.16
C GLY A 678 24.69 -2.32 4.21
N GLY A 679 24.76 -1.94 5.48
CA GLY A 679 23.86 -2.40 6.53
C GLY A 679 22.58 -1.55 6.59
N PHE A 680 21.87 -1.64 7.71
CA PHE A 680 20.74 -0.78 8.00
C PHE A 680 21.20 0.67 8.25
N LYS A 681 20.44 1.63 7.72
CA LYS A 681 20.65 3.07 7.91
C LYS A 681 19.29 3.70 8.19
N LEU A 682 19.23 4.55 9.20
CA LEU A 682 18.06 5.37 9.53
C LEU A 682 17.90 6.47 8.49
N GLY A 683 16.66 6.73 8.10
CA GLY A 683 16.31 7.83 7.21
C GLY A 683 15.05 7.52 6.40
N ILE A 684 14.48 8.56 5.80
CA ILE A 684 13.19 8.44 5.12
C ILE A 684 13.28 7.92 3.69
N ASN A 685 14.46 7.97 3.05
CA ASN A 685 14.64 7.48 1.69
C ASN A 685 14.18 6.02 1.51
N PRO A 686 13.51 5.67 0.39
CA PRO A 686 13.14 4.29 0.13
C PRO A 686 14.31 3.33 0.21
N GLY A 687 14.15 2.23 0.95
CA GLY A 687 15.20 1.28 1.23
C GLY A 687 16.03 1.61 2.48
N LEU A 688 15.86 2.76 3.14
CA LEU A 688 16.36 3.03 4.49
C LEU A 688 15.32 2.59 5.53
N VAL A 689 15.70 2.54 6.81
CA VAL A 689 14.81 2.11 7.89
C VAL A 689 14.27 3.26 8.73
N LYS A 690 13.08 3.08 9.26
CA LYS A 690 12.50 3.88 10.35
C LYS A 690 12.32 3.01 11.59
N TRP A 691 12.18 3.66 12.74
CA TRP A 691 11.70 3.01 13.95
C TRP A 691 10.22 2.66 13.76
N GLU A 692 9.88 1.39 13.96
CA GLU A 692 8.49 0.92 13.85
C GLU A 692 7.78 0.89 15.20
N GLY A 693 8.50 0.53 16.25
CA GLY A 693 8.00 0.49 17.63
C GLY A 693 8.97 -0.27 18.54
N THR A 694 8.72 -0.18 19.84
CA THR A 694 9.50 -0.85 20.87
C THR A 694 8.58 -1.42 21.92
N GLN A 695 8.84 -2.66 22.33
CA GLN A 695 8.17 -3.33 23.43
C GLN A 695 9.22 -3.93 24.38
N ASP A 696 8.83 -4.38 25.56
CA ASP A 696 9.76 -5.06 26.46
C ASP A 696 9.90 -6.55 26.07
N VAL A 697 11.05 -7.14 26.38
CA VAL A 697 11.30 -8.58 26.17
C VAL A 697 10.27 -9.42 26.93
N LEU A 698 9.88 -8.99 28.14
CA LEU A 698 8.83 -9.65 28.94
C LEU A 698 7.47 -9.63 28.24
N TRP A 699 7.11 -8.53 27.57
CA TRP A 699 5.90 -8.49 26.74
C TRP A 699 5.97 -9.52 25.62
N GLY A 700 7.13 -9.66 24.96
CA GLY A 700 7.30 -10.62 23.86
C GLY A 700 7.08 -12.07 24.31
N GLU A 701 7.64 -12.44 25.46
CA GLU A 701 7.47 -13.79 26.03
C GLU A 701 6.04 -14.01 26.56
N GLU A 702 5.45 -13.03 27.26
CA GLU A 702 4.04 -13.10 27.71
C GLU A 702 3.09 -13.34 26.53
N VAL A 703 3.30 -12.63 25.43
CA VAL A 703 2.48 -12.80 24.22
C VAL A 703 2.66 -14.21 23.65
N ARG A 704 3.89 -14.73 23.54
CA ARG A 704 4.12 -16.10 23.05
C ARG A 704 3.51 -17.17 23.94
N GLU A 705 3.61 -17.01 25.26
CA GLU A 705 2.98 -17.90 26.24
C GLU A 705 1.47 -17.88 26.12
N ARG A 706 0.85 -16.69 26.02
CA ARG A 706 -0.60 -16.52 25.87
C ARG A 706 -1.16 -17.29 24.66
N PHE A 707 -0.45 -17.32 23.54
CA PHE A 707 -0.87 -18.05 22.34
C PHE A 707 -0.32 -19.48 22.26
N THR A 708 0.51 -19.91 23.23
CA THR A 708 1.23 -21.20 23.18
C THR A 708 1.98 -21.37 21.84
N ALA A 709 2.61 -20.28 21.38
CA ALA A 709 3.21 -20.18 20.06
C ALA A 709 4.61 -19.54 20.18
N PRO A 710 5.67 -20.34 20.44
CA PRO A 710 7.03 -19.81 20.62
C PRO A 710 7.60 -19.15 19.35
N GLU A 711 7.05 -19.50 18.19
CA GLU A 711 7.41 -18.91 16.89
C GLU A 711 6.42 -17.82 16.44
N LEU A 712 5.57 -17.31 17.35
CA LEU A 712 4.70 -16.20 17.02
C LEU A 712 5.53 -14.99 16.57
N ASN A 713 5.14 -14.44 15.43
CA ASN A 713 5.85 -13.35 14.79
C ASN A 713 5.52 -12.01 15.47
N LEU A 714 6.32 -11.64 16.47
CA LEU A 714 6.15 -10.41 17.27
C LEU A 714 6.22 -9.13 16.43
N ALA A 715 6.79 -9.16 15.22
CA ALA A 715 6.80 -8.02 14.31
C ALA A 715 5.37 -7.56 13.92
N ARG A 716 4.36 -8.42 14.04
CA ARG A 716 2.93 -8.08 13.82
C ARG A 716 2.42 -7.02 14.81
N TYR A 717 2.95 -7.01 16.03
CA TYR A 717 2.43 -6.21 17.14
C TYR A 717 3.45 -5.21 17.70
N ILE A 718 4.67 -5.18 17.16
CA ILE A 718 5.78 -4.38 17.71
C ILE A 718 5.48 -2.87 17.74
N LYS A 719 4.63 -2.40 16.82
CA LYS A 719 4.31 -0.99 16.62
C LYS A 719 3.66 -0.34 17.85
N ASP A 720 2.64 -0.99 18.41
CA ASP A 720 1.80 -0.45 19.48
C ASP A 720 1.58 -1.43 20.64
N GLY A 721 2.13 -2.65 20.55
CA GLY A 721 2.00 -3.70 21.56
C GLY A 721 0.60 -4.31 21.64
N THR A 722 -0.34 -3.88 20.78
CA THR A 722 -1.74 -4.29 20.86
C THR A 722 -1.94 -5.62 20.17
N VAL A 723 -2.11 -6.68 20.97
CA VAL A 723 -2.33 -8.03 20.46
C VAL A 723 -3.81 -8.34 20.35
N THR A 724 -4.31 -8.44 19.13
CA THR A 724 -5.69 -8.84 18.84
C THR A 724 -5.76 -10.36 18.64
N ASP A 725 -6.72 -11.05 19.27
CA ASP A 725 -6.97 -12.51 19.08
C ASP A 725 -7.47 -12.87 17.65
N VAL A 726 -7.47 -11.91 16.73
CA VAL A 726 -7.93 -12.06 15.35
C VAL A 726 -6.70 -12.11 14.45
N ASP A 727 -6.13 -13.30 14.30
CA ASP A 727 -5.17 -13.57 13.23
C ASP A 727 -5.95 -13.78 11.93
N ASN A 728 -5.97 -12.75 11.08
CA ASN A 728 -6.62 -12.83 9.78
C ASN A 728 -5.71 -13.41 8.69
N GLY A 729 -4.44 -13.71 8.98
CA GLY A 729 -3.54 -14.38 8.03
C GLY A 729 -3.41 -13.72 6.64
N GLU A 730 -3.73 -12.42 6.51
CA GLU A 730 -3.63 -11.67 5.23
C GLU A 730 -2.36 -10.83 5.12
#